data_AF-A0A9D5EJ59-F1
#
_entry.id   AF-A0A9D5EJ59-F1
#
_cell.length_a   1.000
_cell.length_b   1.000
_cell.length_c   1.000
_cell.angle_alpha   90.00
_cell.angle_beta   90.00
_cell.angle_gamma   90.00
#
_symmetry.space_group_name_H-M   'P 1'
#
loop_
_entity.id
_entity.type
_entity.pdbx_description
1 polymer ?
#
loop_
_entity_poly.entity_id
_entity_poly.type
_entity_poly.pdbx_seq_one_letter_code
_entity_poly.pdbx_strand_id
1 'polypeptide(L)'
;MVTYTKGRVTLGIPSAWKEIPIPGATDILGFWSVEGKDVLNTTGVILVGKANDADINLDLKKVTITEDKQITIAGQSCRRVVMQDKGEKGGVGLPNARGKGIGIVVNKPGADGKYLVFMFVCAADQWEKMSPLFEASIASITIDGIGGGATTGNTGTVNVVYTDRGQEKPLEGATVIVGRQLHLLSPGVSAPVGGLLEQLGTIPGSVDVVRGDAMFLSGTTGANGAFTTNALPPGTYDVSVWKAGHVPIQNLRMTVPGGGVKAYVNPDTGVGAADRHRTLDTSKIFQMKPPNPAVPVIWGRIALGTRTVGSPNSDPVAGENVTILVGENLSLSSTGLTTVTDVVQGDVIYAEVKTNADGTFAIPMPTGAYSLLVWKQGYTPQTRVAVTVWPGQVFYTLLKDDAPGGTGRHQNLDTTTQNVPRKKLDAKPGIRGVVRLSDRGVRTAGDNVTILVGTELRLDHPIIPNATDKVIGKALIAQTKTNKEGEFFVPVPPGNYHLIAWKEGYIPHEFDPVAVPPGQYNVTLSYDTQPGSSGRHQRLDLSGVKQVSPQPGGVSLDPTVAPFLTLLIAPDPPQLTSRTAGNVTLSTPADWRTDKDTPADEGAWLTGNANKPEVYFAVLRDTAFDGLAALIAPKGVPDFVAGRAATSFEGKLKNEPGTRARLLVLTDAEPDGRRIAFLAKATEASWADHSPTFDAILNSVKFSGGSAPPKPPKPPVAEEKLKELASVARIPDFTAAFAYTAYEDRVLIADATGKAVSLGVAGRGKPVAKAFVEYLAGEPGVAAMLGEPVTYEMIALGNTVTFQVFRGGTLVLERATGKIWWNAHPKRPADLRPADEITRYPRVIFNGVRYEVMTYPDRVQFVDDAGKWSMAVKVGAPGQPIPEEFRKALEADKIDQAIGKAVSAVEPLFNTPARVQVYESGVMVLLPGTGQWWWARHMKRSAADPPLPRVIALPKDPTAVVVRLDYVGGYTPPRKTNDPFLQIRADGRVTLIDPFGSRKPIDVKLDPEGVLAFVKFAVEEKGFFAIDSAAMERTIKDEAKRRKLPTVLDMPTTVVTIRTADGVHEARCYAPDFYAEQIPTLKSVQDFQAVHKRLADYMEKLRGP
;
A
#
# COMPACT_ATOMS: atom_id res chain seq x y z
N MET A 1 -31.60 12.24 -5.58
CA MET A 1 -31.84 10.83 -5.20
C MET A 1 -30.52 10.09 -5.37
N VAL A 2 -30.23 9.14 -4.49
CA VAL A 2 -29.11 8.20 -4.53
C VAL A 2 -29.72 6.82 -4.69
N THR A 3 -29.14 6.00 -5.57
CA THR A 3 -29.65 4.65 -5.83
C THR A 3 -29.18 3.71 -4.72
N TYR A 4 -30.12 3.03 -4.05
CA TYR A 4 -29.84 1.99 -3.07
C TYR A 4 -30.29 0.63 -3.63
N THR A 5 -29.38 -0.34 -3.65
CA THR A 5 -29.66 -1.70 -4.10
C THR A 5 -29.35 -2.69 -2.98
N LYS A 6 -30.33 -3.51 -2.60
CA LYS A 6 -30.12 -4.62 -1.66
C LYS A 6 -30.92 -5.84 -2.06
N GLY A 7 -30.23 -6.94 -2.30
CA GLY A 7 -30.83 -8.13 -2.88
C GLY A 7 -31.39 -7.83 -4.27
N ARG A 8 -32.69 -8.08 -4.49
CA ARG A 8 -33.39 -7.87 -5.77
C ARG A 8 -34.12 -6.54 -5.88
N VAL A 9 -33.97 -5.67 -4.87
CA VAL A 9 -34.70 -4.41 -4.78
C VAL A 9 -33.74 -3.27 -4.98
N THR A 10 -34.06 -2.40 -5.93
CA THR A 10 -33.39 -1.11 -6.10
C THR A 10 -34.40 0.00 -5.88
N LEU A 11 -34.00 1.03 -5.14
CA LEU A 11 -34.81 2.18 -4.75
C LEU A 11 -33.95 3.44 -4.78
N GLY A 12 -34.45 4.53 -5.36
CA GLY A 12 -33.89 5.87 -5.19
C GLY A 12 -34.28 6.45 -3.82
N ILE A 13 -33.29 6.93 -3.08
CA ILE A 13 -33.45 7.52 -1.74
C ILE A 13 -32.98 8.98 -1.78
N PRO A 14 -33.65 9.94 -1.11
CA PRO A 14 -33.13 11.30 -1.03
C PRO A 14 -31.73 11.32 -0.39
N SER A 15 -30.77 12.05 -0.98
CA SER A 15 -29.38 12.08 -0.51
C SER A 15 -29.18 12.62 0.91
N ALA A 16 -30.19 13.34 1.44
CA ALA A 16 -30.19 13.84 2.81
C ALA A 16 -30.61 12.79 3.86
N TRP A 17 -31.02 11.59 3.43
CA TRP A 17 -31.43 10.52 4.32
C TRP A 17 -30.24 9.62 4.64
N LYS A 18 -30.08 9.28 5.91
CA LYS A 18 -29.04 8.36 6.39
C LYS A 18 -29.66 7.03 6.78
N GLU A 19 -29.01 5.95 6.38
CA GLU A 19 -29.39 4.61 6.82
C GLU A 19 -29.11 4.47 8.32
N ILE A 20 -30.09 4.00 9.08
CA ILE A 20 -29.96 3.71 10.51
C ILE A 20 -29.98 2.19 10.65
N PRO A 21 -28.89 1.57 11.13
CA PRO A 21 -28.90 0.15 11.43
C PRO A 21 -29.85 -0.13 12.59
N ILE A 22 -30.76 -1.10 12.42
CA ILE A 22 -31.65 -1.59 13.48
C ILE A 22 -31.11 -2.95 13.95
N PRO A 23 -30.41 -3.03 15.11
CA PRO A 23 -29.89 -4.29 15.62
C PRO A 23 -31.02 -5.30 15.89
N GLY A 24 -30.87 -6.54 15.42
CA GLY A 24 -31.78 -7.64 15.72
C GLY A 24 -32.99 -7.79 14.79
N ALA A 25 -33.19 -6.90 13.81
CA ALA A 25 -34.29 -7.01 12.86
C ALA A 25 -33.87 -7.77 11.59
N THR A 26 -34.17 -9.07 11.52
CA THR A 26 -33.80 -9.94 10.37
C THR A 26 -34.63 -9.70 9.11
N ASP A 27 -35.76 -9.00 9.24
CA ASP A 27 -36.75 -8.80 8.17
C ASP A 27 -36.77 -7.34 7.64
N ILE A 28 -35.78 -6.52 8.02
CA ILE A 28 -35.62 -5.15 7.53
C ILE A 28 -34.47 -5.12 6.53
N LEU A 29 -34.77 -4.80 5.27
CA LEU A 29 -33.72 -4.63 4.25
C LEU A 29 -33.01 -3.29 4.45
N GLY A 30 -33.73 -2.23 4.78
CA GLY A 30 -33.10 -0.95 5.11
C GLY A 30 -34.07 -0.01 5.80
N PHE A 31 -33.51 0.93 6.56
CA PHE A 31 -34.25 1.93 7.32
C PHE A 31 -33.49 3.25 7.24
N TRP A 32 -34.19 4.33 6.91
CA TRP A 32 -33.59 5.65 6.67
C TRP A 32 -34.33 6.76 7.42
N SER A 33 -33.57 7.76 7.87
CA SER A 33 -34.09 8.98 8.47
C SER A 33 -33.31 10.21 8.00
N VAL A 34 -33.94 11.39 8.07
CA VAL A 34 -33.25 12.67 7.83
C VAL A 34 -32.34 13.00 9.01
N GLU A 35 -31.08 13.35 8.75
CA GLU A 35 -30.10 13.71 9.78
C GLU A 35 -30.49 14.98 10.56
N GLY A 36 -30.24 14.99 11.88
CA GLY A 36 -30.44 16.17 12.73
C GLY A 36 -31.89 16.45 13.15
N LYS A 37 -32.83 15.57 12.82
CA LYS A 37 -34.18 15.56 13.37
C LYS A 37 -34.39 14.27 14.15
N ASP A 38 -35.22 14.30 15.19
CA ASP A 38 -35.68 13.07 15.85
C ASP A 38 -36.07 12.04 14.79
N VAL A 39 -35.57 10.81 14.93
CA VAL A 39 -35.76 9.64 14.04
C VAL A 39 -37.24 9.44 13.64
N LEU A 40 -38.12 10.05 14.42
CA LEU A 40 -39.57 9.96 14.41
C LEU A 40 -40.27 11.00 13.51
N ASN A 41 -39.55 12.01 12.97
CA ASN A 41 -40.17 13.08 12.17
C ASN A 41 -40.23 12.78 10.67
N THR A 42 -39.34 11.94 10.14
CA THR A 42 -39.41 11.44 8.76
C THR A 42 -38.60 10.15 8.63
N THR A 43 -39.26 9.08 8.18
CA THR A 43 -38.68 7.75 8.08
C THR A 43 -39.07 7.08 6.77
N GLY A 44 -38.12 6.41 6.12
CA GLY A 44 -38.40 5.41 5.07
C GLY A 44 -37.93 4.03 5.53
N VAL A 45 -38.72 2.99 5.27
CA VAL A 45 -38.42 1.61 5.69
C VAL A 45 -38.75 0.64 4.55
N ILE A 46 -37.86 -0.33 4.32
CA ILE A 46 -38.12 -1.50 3.47
C ILE A 46 -38.17 -2.75 4.35
N LEU A 47 -39.31 -3.42 4.34
CA LEU A 47 -39.60 -4.62 5.12
C LEU A 47 -39.81 -5.83 4.19
N VAL A 48 -39.42 -7.02 4.66
CA VAL A 48 -39.67 -8.31 4.00
C VAL A 48 -40.31 -9.26 5.02
N GLY A 49 -41.63 -9.45 4.97
CA GLY A 49 -42.39 -10.24 5.97
C GLY A 49 -43.03 -11.50 5.40
N LYS A 50 -43.19 -12.58 6.19
CA LYS A 50 -43.78 -13.87 5.74
C LYS A 50 -45.29 -13.82 5.44
N ALA A 51 -45.74 -14.59 4.46
CA ALA A 51 -47.12 -14.64 3.95
C ALA A 51 -48.16 -15.34 4.84
N ASN A 52 -47.76 -15.94 5.96
CA ASN A 52 -48.70 -16.67 6.81
C ASN A 52 -49.55 -15.74 7.69
N ASP A 53 -49.21 -14.45 7.75
CA ASP A 53 -50.11 -13.39 8.19
C ASP A 53 -51.04 -13.05 7.02
N ALA A 54 -51.99 -13.95 6.73
CA ALA A 54 -53.04 -13.72 5.73
C ALA A 54 -53.87 -12.46 6.04
N ASP A 55 -53.72 -11.93 7.25
CA ASP A 55 -53.91 -10.53 7.56
C ASP A 55 -52.56 -9.94 7.99
N ILE A 56 -51.87 -9.18 7.13
CA ILE A 56 -51.12 -8.02 7.64
C ILE A 56 -52.20 -7.03 8.12
N ASN A 57 -52.90 -7.40 9.20
CA ASN A 57 -53.58 -6.48 10.07
C ASN A 57 -52.44 -5.75 10.79
N LEU A 58 -51.78 -4.83 10.06
CA LEU A 58 -51.43 -3.55 10.68
C LEU A 58 -52.62 -3.21 11.58
N ASP A 59 -52.40 -2.93 12.86
CA ASP A 59 -53.50 -2.54 13.74
C ASP A 59 -54.03 -1.17 13.29
N LEU A 60 -54.75 -1.18 12.16
CA LEU A 60 -55.36 -0.06 11.46
C LEU A 60 -56.50 0.51 12.31
N LYS A 61 -56.82 -0.09 13.47
CA LYS A 61 -57.72 0.53 14.44
C LYS A 61 -57.23 1.91 14.82
N LYS A 62 -55.91 2.13 14.85
CA LYS A 62 -55.28 3.43 15.14
C LYS A 62 -54.92 4.27 13.91
N VAL A 63 -55.24 3.80 12.70
CA VAL A 63 -54.87 4.50 11.47
C VAL A 63 -56.10 4.69 10.57
N THR A 64 -56.25 5.86 9.98
CA THR A 64 -57.23 6.15 8.94
C THR A 64 -56.56 5.94 7.60
N ILE A 65 -57.09 5.01 6.80
CA ILE A 65 -56.68 4.88 5.39
C ILE A 65 -57.37 5.98 4.61
N THR A 66 -56.60 6.94 4.11
CA THR A 66 -57.12 8.05 3.28
C THR A 66 -57.12 7.70 1.80
N GLU A 67 -56.34 6.70 1.40
CA GLU A 67 -56.30 6.20 0.02
C GLU A 67 -55.89 4.72 0.01
N ASP A 68 -56.55 3.92 -0.81
CA ASP A 68 -56.19 2.51 -1.07
C ASP A 68 -56.39 2.24 -2.55
N LYS A 69 -55.29 2.02 -3.28
CA LYS A 69 -55.31 1.85 -4.73
C LYS A 69 -54.37 0.75 -5.17
N GLN A 70 -54.77 0.04 -6.21
CA GLN A 70 -53.88 -0.86 -6.94
C GLN A 70 -53.03 -0.04 -7.90
N ILE A 71 -51.72 -0.23 -7.84
CA ILE A 71 -50.73 0.42 -8.73
C ILE A 71 -49.84 -0.65 -9.37
N THR A 72 -49.05 -0.25 -10.36
CA THR A 72 -48.02 -1.12 -10.95
C THR A 72 -46.66 -0.49 -10.74
N ILE A 73 -45.72 -1.24 -10.16
CA ILE A 73 -44.33 -0.84 -9.95
C ILE A 73 -43.44 -1.91 -10.55
N ALA A 74 -42.52 -1.51 -11.44
CA ALA A 74 -41.63 -2.43 -12.14
C ALA A 74 -42.36 -3.63 -12.79
N GLY A 75 -43.56 -3.37 -13.35
CA GLY A 75 -44.42 -4.41 -13.94
C GLY A 75 -45.13 -5.33 -12.95
N GLN A 76 -44.89 -5.18 -11.65
CA GLN A 76 -45.58 -5.92 -10.59
C GLN A 76 -46.81 -5.16 -10.11
N SER A 77 -47.91 -5.89 -9.89
CA SER A 77 -49.09 -5.32 -9.25
C SER A 77 -48.81 -5.12 -7.77
N CYS A 78 -49.03 -3.91 -7.26
CA CYS A 78 -48.85 -3.54 -5.87
C CYS A 78 -50.11 -2.87 -5.32
N ARG A 79 -50.33 -2.93 -4.01
CA ARG A 79 -51.34 -2.17 -3.29
C ARG A 79 -50.66 -0.97 -2.60
N ARG A 80 -51.10 0.25 -2.93
CA ARG A 80 -50.66 1.50 -2.32
C ARG A 80 -51.72 1.98 -1.33
N VAL A 81 -51.31 2.19 -0.09
CA VAL A 81 -52.15 2.66 1.01
C VAL A 81 -51.57 3.97 1.54
N VAL A 82 -52.33 5.05 1.50
CA VAL A 82 -51.99 6.30 2.22
C VAL A 82 -52.72 6.28 3.55
N MET A 83 -51.97 6.49 4.63
CA MET A 83 -52.42 6.22 5.98
C MET A 83 -52.09 7.39 6.90
N GLN A 84 -53.00 7.72 7.81
CA GLN A 84 -52.86 8.81 8.78
C GLN A 84 -53.29 8.34 10.17
N ASP A 85 -52.46 8.56 11.19
CA ASP A 85 -52.76 8.18 12.57
C ASP A 85 -54.04 8.89 13.09
N LYS A 86 -54.95 8.12 13.71
CA LYS A 86 -56.23 8.57 14.29
C LYS A 86 -56.06 9.41 15.56
N GLY A 87 -54.87 9.45 16.16
CA GLY A 87 -54.51 10.48 17.12
C GLY A 87 -54.93 10.23 18.57
N GLU A 88 -54.66 9.04 19.11
CA GLU A 88 -54.56 8.89 20.56
C GLU A 88 -53.23 9.49 21.04
N LYS A 89 -53.28 10.58 21.81
CA LYS A 89 -52.13 11.07 22.60
C LYS A 89 -51.76 10.00 23.63
N GLY A 90 -50.89 9.04 23.31
CA GLY A 90 -50.52 8.02 24.31
C GLY A 90 -49.65 6.83 23.90
N GLY A 91 -49.13 6.75 22.67
CA GLY A 91 -48.13 5.72 22.33
C GLY A 91 -46.72 6.16 22.74
N VAL A 92 -45.97 5.28 23.41
CA VAL A 92 -44.68 5.50 24.12
C VAL A 92 -43.50 6.03 23.24
N GLY A 93 -43.75 6.51 22.02
CA GLY A 93 -42.71 7.05 21.13
C GLY A 93 -43.07 8.31 20.34
N LEU A 94 -44.29 8.87 20.43
CA LEU A 94 -44.68 10.05 19.64
C LEU A 94 -45.44 11.08 20.51
N PRO A 95 -44.75 11.92 21.29
CA PRO A 95 -45.41 12.99 22.02
C PRO A 95 -45.81 14.10 21.03
N ASN A 96 -47.06 14.05 20.55
CA ASN A 96 -47.86 15.14 19.93
C ASN A 96 -47.97 15.27 18.40
N ALA A 97 -47.30 14.48 17.57
CA ALA A 97 -47.45 14.56 16.12
C ALA A 97 -48.29 13.40 15.57
N ARG A 98 -49.42 13.69 14.88
CA ARG A 98 -50.13 12.69 14.06
C ARG A 98 -49.21 12.28 12.91
N GLY A 99 -48.87 11.01 12.78
CA GLY A 99 -48.10 10.50 11.63
C GLY A 99 -48.96 10.42 10.37
N LYS A 100 -48.36 10.67 9.20
CA LYS A 100 -48.94 10.37 7.89
C LYS A 100 -47.91 9.64 7.02
N GLY A 101 -48.35 8.66 6.24
CA GLY A 101 -47.44 7.80 5.49
C GLY A 101 -48.04 7.15 4.26
N ILE A 102 -47.17 6.52 3.46
CA ILE A 102 -47.48 5.69 2.29
C ILE A 102 -46.92 4.29 2.56
N GLY A 103 -47.78 3.28 2.49
CA GLY A 103 -47.42 1.87 2.45
C GLY A 103 -47.60 1.31 1.05
N ILE A 104 -46.65 0.51 0.58
CA ILE A 104 -46.75 -0.22 -0.69
C ILE A 104 -46.47 -1.68 -0.42
N VAL A 105 -47.41 -2.54 -0.79
CA VAL A 105 -47.27 -3.98 -0.68
C VAL A 105 -47.24 -4.57 -2.09
N VAL A 106 -46.20 -5.33 -2.42
CA VAL A 106 -46.17 -6.08 -3.69
C VAL A 106 -47.15 -7.24 -3.58
N ASN A 107 -48.11 -7.37 -4.51
CA ASN A 107 -49.23 -8.31 -4.35
C ASN A 107 -48.83 -9.79 -4.42
N LYS A 108 -47.64 -10.09 -4.95
CA LYS A 108 -47.12 -11.45 -5.06
C LYS A 108 -45.94 -11.62 -4.09
N PRO A 109 -45.97 -12.62 -3.18
CA PRO A 109 -44.83 -12.91 -2.33
C PRO A 109 -43.66 -13.41 -3.18
N GLY A 110 -42.44 -13.20 -2.67
CA GLY A 110 -41.23 -13.79 -3.20
C GLY A 110 -41.25 -15.33 -3.12
N ALA A 111 -40.23 -15.97 -3.71
CA ALA A 111 -40.09 -17.42 -3.68
C ALA A 111 -39.94 -18.00 -2.25
N ASP A 112 -39.54 -17.17 -1.30
CA ASP A 112 -39.45 -17.46 0.13
C ASP A 112 -40.80 -17.34 0.88
N GLY A 113 -41.88 -17.05 0.14
CA GLY A 113 -43.19 -16.80 0.70
C GLY A 113 -43.26 -15.49 1.48
N LYS A 114 -42.36 -14.53 1.27
CA LYS A 114 -42.39 -13.23 1.93
C LYS A 114 -42.92 -12.11 1.02
N TYR A 115 -43.73 -11.21 1.57
CA TYR A 115 -44.15 -9.98 0.91
C TYR A 115 -43.10 -8.90 1.08
N LEU A 116 -42.86 -8.16 0.01
CA LEU A 116 -42.06 -6.94 0.03
C LEU A 116 -42.96 -5.75 0.34
N VAL A 117 -42.61 -5.02 1.40
CA VAL A 117 -43.36 -3.84 1.85
C VAL A 117 -42.45 -2.62 1.92
N PHE A 118 -42.87 -1.53 1.30
CA PHE A 118 -42.23 -0.22 1.41
C PHE A 118 -43.09 0.69 2.27
N MET A 119 -42.48 1.38 3.23
CA MET A 119 -43.19 2.28 4.13
C MET A 119 -42.47 3.62 4.24
N PHE A 120 -43.19 4.70 3.98
CA PHE A 120 -42.70 6.07 4.12
C PHE A 120 -43.59 6.81 5.10
N VAL A 121 -43.04 7.40 6.15
CA VAL A 121 -43.81 8.07 7.22
C VAL A 121 -43.17 9.41 7.56
N CYS A 122 -43.98 10.43 7.82
CA CYS A 122 -43.53 11.68 8.41
C CYS A 122 -44.59 12.23 9.38
N ALA A 123 -44.25 13.29 10.10
CA ALA A 123 -45.25 14.09 10.81
C ALA A 123 -46.27 14.67 9.80
N ALA A 124 -47.56 14.74 10.19
CA ALA A 124 -48.64 15.16 9.29
C ALA A 124 -48.47 16.59 8.75
N ASP A 125 -47.87 17.50 9.53
CA ASP A 125 -47.54 18.87 9.13
C ASP A 125 -46.41 18.94 8.09
N GLN A 126 -45.59 17.88 7.97
CA GLN A 126 -44.54 17.76 6.98
C GLN A 126 -44.99 17.08 5.69
N TRP A 127 -46.24 16.59 5.62
CA TRP A 127 -46.72 15.77 4.50
C TRP A 127 -46.59 16.44 3.13
N GLU A 128 -46.98 17.71 3.01
CA GLU A 128 -46.91 18.45 1.74
C GLU A 128 -45.46 18.60 1.26
N LYS A 129 -44.50 18.65 2.19
CA LYS A 129 -43.07 18.73 1.87
C LYS A 129 -42.46 17.38 1.53
N MET A 130 -42.86 16.33 2.25
CA MET A 130 -42.21 15.01 2.15
C MET A 130 -42.86 14.08 1.13
N SER A 131 -44.16 14.21 0.87
CA SER A 131 -44.85 13.33 -0.08
C SER A 131 -44.28 13.37 -1.51
N PRO A 132 -43.81 14.50 -2.08
CA PRO A 132 -43.16 14.47 -3.39
C PRO A 132 -41.86 13.65 -3.39
N LEU A 133 -41.12 13.64 -2.28
CA LEU A 133 -39.91 12.83 -2.14
C LEU A 133 -40.24 11.35 -2.00
N PHE A 134 -41.32 11.03 -1.26
CA PHE A 134 -41.81 9.66 -1.17
C PHE A 134 -42.26 9.15 -2.54
N GLU A 135 -43.01 9.93 -3.31
CA GLU A 135 -43.43 9.54 -4.67
C GLU A 135 -42.25 9.39 -5.63
N ALA A 136 -41.23 10.26 -5.53
CA ALA A 136 -40.00 10.11 -6.30
C ALA A 136 -39.26 8.81 -5.95
N SER A 137 -39.20 8.45 -4.67
CA SER A 137 -38.68 7.15 -4.22
C SER A 137 -39.50 6.00 -4.79
N ILE A 138 -40.83 6.04 -4.68
CA ILE A 138 -41.72 4.99 -5.17
C ILE A 138 -41.58 4.77 -6.67
N ALA A 139 -41.51 5.85 -7.46
CA ALA A 139 -41.36 5.79 -8.92
C ALA A 139 -40.01 5.20 -9.37
N SER A 140 -39.02 5.20 -8.48
CA SER A 140 -37.68 4.65 -8.76
C SER A 140 -37.50 3.20 -8.35
N ILE A 141 -38.53 2.55 -7.78
CA ILE A 141 -38.45 1.14 -7.38
C ILE A 141 -38.30 0.25 -8.61
N THR A 142 -37.26 -0.57 -8.64
CA THR A 142 -37.14 -1.73 -9.53
C THR A 142 -37.01 -3.01 -8.72
N ILE A 143 -37.59 -4.11 -9.25
CA ILE A 143 -37.60 -5.42 -8.62
C ILE A 143 -37.13 -6.44 -9.66
N ASP A 144 -35.92 -6.95 -9.51
CA ASP A 144 -35.32 -7.87 -10.48
C ASP A 144 -35.79 -9.32 -10.24
N GLY A 145 -36.14 -10.02 -11.34
CA GLY A 145 -36.36 -11.48 -11.32
C GLY A 145 -37.79 -11.95 -11.06
N ILE A 146 -38.81 -11.11 -11.18
CA ILE A 146 -40.22 -11.54 -11.17
C ILE A 146 -40.83 -11.28 -12.55
N GLY A 147 -40.89 -12.33 -13.38
CA GLY A 147 -41.33 -12.23 -14.78
C GLY A 147 -42.79 -11.75 -14.90
N GLY A 148 -42.95 -10.59 -15.53
CA GLY A 148 -44.21 -10.13 -16.14
C GLY A 148 -43.94 -9.79 -17.61
N GLY A 149 -44.54 -10.53 -18.53
CA GLY A 149 -44.37 -10.30 -19.97
C GLY A 149 -44.96 -8.95 -20.40
N ALA A 150 -44.19 -8.16 -21.13
CA ALA A 150 -44.63 -6.89 -21.72
C ALA A 150 -44.77 -7.00 -23.25
N THR A 151 -45.82 -6.35 -23.73
CA THR A 151 -46.38 -6.27 -25.08
C THR A 151 -45.46 -5.66 -26.15
N THR A 152 -45.73 -6.03 -27.40
CA THR A 152 -45.03 -5.70 -28.67
C THR A 152 -44.49 -4.27 -28.77
N GLY A 153 -43.18 -4.11 -28.64
CA GLY A 153 -42.42 -2.89 -28.94
C GLY A 153 -41.33 -3.15 -29.99
N ASN A 154 -40.75 -2.06 -30.52
CA ASN A 154 -39.76 -2.06 -31.60
C ASN A 154 -38.58 -3.00 -31.34
N THR A 155 -38.26 -3.86 -32.31
CA THR A 155 -37.18 -4.85 -32.21
C THR A 155 -35.86 -4.30 -32.74
N GLY A 156 -34.85 -4.16 -31.89
CA GLY A 156 -33.45 -3.92 -32.27
C GLY A 156 -32.66 -5.24 -32.30
N THR A 157 -31.79 -5.44 -33.30
CA THR A 157 -30.91 -6.62 -33.40
C THR A 157 -29.45 -6.18 -33.56
N VAL A 158 -28.54 -6.74 -32.75
CA VAL A 158 -27.09 -6.51 -32.79
C VAL A 158 -26.40 -7.84 -33.11
N ASN A 159 -25.69 -7.96 -34.24
CA ASN A 159 -25.00 -9.19 -34.67
C ASN A 159 -23.48 -9.09 -34.45
N VAL A 160 -22.94 -9.85 -33.50
CA VAL A 160 -21.52 -9.85 -33.12
C VAL A 160 -20.82 -11.10 -33.69
N VAL A 161 -19.74 -10.90 -34.44
CA VAL A 161 -18.87 -11.96 -34.94
C VAL A 161 -17.41 -11.70 -34.56
N TYR A 162 -16.59 -12.74 -34.69
CA TYR A 162 -15.14 -12.62 -34.61
C TYR A 162 -14.50 -13.32 -35.81
N THR A 163 -13.29 -12.89 -36.18
CA THR A 163 -12.55 -13.49 -37.30
C THR A 163 -11.55 -14.51 -36.76
N ASP A 164 -11.72 -15.76 -37.14
CA ASP A 164 -10.80 -16.86 -36.85
C ASP A 164 -10.19 -17.33 -38.17
N ARG A 165 -8.89 -17.08 -38.37
CA ARG A 165 -8.14 -17.41 -39.60
C ARG A 165 -8.82 -16.93 -40.90
N GLY A 166 -9.42 -15.73 -40.86
CA GLY A 166 -10.07 -15.11 -42.01
C GLY A 166 -11.52 -15.55 -42.27
N GLN A 167 -12.08 -16.45 -41.46
CA GLN A 167 -13.51 -16.77 -41.49
C GLN A 167 -14.27 -16.08 -40.35
N GLU A 168 -15.43 -15.51 -40.66
CA GLU A 168 -16.32 -14.90 -39.66
C GLU A 168 -17.10 -16.00 -38.93
N LYS A 169 -17.04 -15.99 -37.60
CA LYS A 169 -17.80 -16.89 -36.74
C LYS A 169 -18.68 -16.09 -35.77
N PRO A 170 -19.92 -16.53 -35.52
CA PRO A 170 -20.79 -15.90 -34.53
C PRO A 170 -20.14 -15.91 -33.15
N LEU A 171 -20.20 -14.77 -32.46
CA LEU A 171 -19.66 -14.65 -31.12
C LEU A 171 -20.77 -14.85 -30.09
N GLU A 172 -21.10 -16.11 -29.78
CA GLU A 172 -22.09 -16.50 -28.77
C GLU A 172 -21.66 -16.07 -27.36
N GLY A 173 -22.61 -15.61 -26.53
CA GLY A 173 -22.35 -15.27 -25.12
C GLY A 173 -21.55 -13.98 -24.90
N ALA A 174 -21.48 -13.09 -25.89
CA ALA A 174 -20.95 -11.74 -25.70
C ALA A 174 -22.01 -10.86 -25.01
N THR A 175 -21.62 -10.11 -23.99
CA THR A 175 -22.48 -9.14 -23.30
C THR A 175 -22.62 -7.89 -24.15
N VAL A 176 -23.87 -7.49 -24.42
CA VAL A 176 -24.24 -6.27 -25.13
C VAL A 176 -24.96 -5.34 -24.15
N ILE A 177 -24.51 -4.09 -24.08
CA ILE A 177 -25.10 -3.04 -23.24
C ILE A 177 -25.58 -1.91 -24.14
N VAL A 178 -26.82 -1.44 -23.95
CA VAL A 178 -27.42 -0.35 -24.72
C VAL A 178 -27.86 0.76 -23.76
N GLY A 179 -27.33 1.97 -23.97
CA GLY A 179 -27.55 3.14 -23.10
C GLY A 179 -27.53 4.46 -23.86
N ARG A 180 -27.77 5.58 -23.18
CA ARG A 180 -27.45 6.92 -23.73
C ARG A 180 -26.25 7.48 -22.98
N GLN A 181 -25.28 8.00 -23.73
CA GLN A 181 -24.00 8.51 -23.23
C GLN A 181 -23.18 7.44 -22.49
N LEU A 182 -23.11 6.22 -23.03
CA LEU A 182 -22.28 5.17 -22.42
C LEU A 182 -20.81 5.60 -22.44
N HIS A 183 -20.15 5.59 -21.28
CA HIS A 183 -18.70 5.61 -21.16
C HIS A 183 -18.27 4.41 -20.35
N LEU A 184 -17.55 3.49 -20.97
CA LEU A 184 -16.83 2.43 -20.27
C LEU A 184 -15.42 2.94 -19.98
N LEU A 185 -14.93 2.78 -18.76
CA LEU A 185 -13.55 3.09 -18.44
C LEU A 185 -12.65 1.99 -19.01
N SER A 186 -11.54 2.37 -19.65
CA SER A 186 -10.50 1.40 -20.02
C SER A 186 -9.94 0.76 -18.73
N PRO A 187 -9.68 -0.56 -18.71
CA PRO A 187 -8.98 -1.17 -17.59
C PRO A 187 -7.61 -0.49 -17.42
N GLY A 188 -7.36 0.15 -16.27
CA GLY A 188 -6.04 0.70 -15.92
C GLY A 188 -5.84 2.23 -15.94
N VAL A 189 -6.89 3.07 -15.89
CA VAL A 189 -6.71 4.51 -15.63
C VAL A 189 -7.09 4.84 -14.18
N SER A 190 -6.10 5.14 -13.35
CA SER A 190 -6.30 5.63 -11.97
C SER A 190 -6.91 7.04 -11.98
N ALA A 191 -8.10 7.22 -11.40
CA ALA A 191 -8.61 8.53 -11.03
C ALA A 191 -7.94 9.01 -9.71
N PRO A 192 -7.75 10.33 -9.50
CA PRO A 192 -7.20 10.85 -8.25
C PRO A 192 -8.20 10.63 -7.11
N VAL A 193 -7.69 10.11 -5.99
CA VAL A 193 -8.45 9.89 -4.75
C VAL A 193 -8.83 11.25 -4.16
N GLY A 194 -10.11 11.62 -4.26
CA GLY A 194 -10.60 12.90 -3.72
C GLY A 194 -12.01 13.31 -4.16
N GLY A 195 -12.96 12.38 -4.25
CA GLY A 195 -14.37 12.68 -4.50
C GLY A 195 -15.22 11.41 -4.37
N LEU A 196 -16.37 11.49 -3.70
CA LEU A 196 -17.30 10.36 -3.52
C LEU A 196 -17.70 9.81 -4.90
N LEU A 197 -17.16 8.65 -5.28
CA LEU A 197 -17.60 7.83 -6.40
C LEU A 197 -18.28 6.61 -5.80
N GLU A 198 -19.61 6.55 -5.88
CA GLU A 198 -20.38 5.37 -5.45
C GLU A 198 -20.46 4.34 -6.59
N GLN A 199 -20.19 3.09 -6.22
CA GLN A 199 -20.16 1.90 -7.07
C GLN A 199 -21.61 1.50 -7.45
N LEU A 200 -21.93 1.43 -8.75
CA LEU A 200 -23.32 1.24 -9.26
C LEU A 200 -23.76 -0.23 -9.47
N GLY A 201 -23.02 -1.21 -8.94
CA GLY A 201 -23.39 -2.63 -8.93
C GLY A 201 -22.69 -3.50 -10.00
N THR A 202 -22.58 -4.80 -9.70
CA THR A 202 -21.83 -5.81 -10.47
C THR A 202 -22.76 -6.57 -11.42
N ILE A 203 -22.42 -6.60 -12.72
CA ILE A 203 -23.05 -7.51 -13.71
C ILE A 203 -22.24 -8.83 -13.72
N PRO A 204 -22.85 -10.02 -13.92
CA PRO A 204 -22.10 -11.26 -14.06
C PRO A 204 -21.11 -11.19 -15.23
N GLY A 205 -19.80 -11.23 -14.91
CA GLY A 205 -18.71 -11.05 -15.87
C GLY A 205 -18.04 -9.67 -15.77
N SER A 206 -17.23 -9.49 -14.73
CA SER A 206 -16.12 -8.53 -14.58
C SER A 206 -16.10 -7.28 -15.49
N VAL A 207 -17.08 -6.38 -15.29
CA VAL A 207 -17.03 -4.98 -15.75
C VAL A 207 -17.50 -4.08 -14.62
N ASP A 208 -16.63 -3.18 -14.13
CA ASP A 208 -17.01 -2.09 -13.23
C ASP A 208 -17.20 -0.77 -14.02
N VAL A 209 -18.42 -0.23 -13.88
CA VAL A 209 -18.91 1.13 -14.19
C VAL A 209 -19.03 1.56 -15.68
N VAL A 210 -20.30 1.73 -16.06
CA VAL A 210 -20.79 2.55 -17.17
C VAL A 210 -21.17 3.94 -16.61
N ARG A 211 -20.62 5.04 -17.16
CA ARG A 211 -21.25 6.36 -17.00
C ARG A 211 -22.31 6.49 -18.10
N GLY A 212 -23.52 6.97 -17.78
CA GLY A 212 -24.56 7.32 -18.75
C GLY A 212 -25.85 7.75 -18.06
N ASP A 213 -26.57 8.70 -18.65
CA ASP A 213 -27.78 9.31 -18.04
C ASP A 213 -28.94 8.31 -17.87
N ALA A 214 -28.92 7.19 -18.59
CA ALA A 214 -29.81 6.05 -18.40
C ALA A 214 -29.24 4.79 -19.09
N MET A 215 -29.03 3.70 -18.33
CA MET A 215 -28.94 2.36 -18.90
C MET A 215 -30.36 1.89 -19.25
N PHE A 216 -30.56 1.44 -20.49
CA PHE A 216 -31.89 0.97 -20.91
C PHE A 216 -31.98 -0.56 -20.86
N LEU A 217 -31.00 -1.28 -21.43
CA LEU A 217 -31.02 -2.75 -21.54
C LEU A 217 -29.59 -3.34 -21.53
N SER A 218 -29.47 -4.57 -21.02
CA SER A 218 -28.30 -5.43 -21.23
C SER A 218 -28.74 -6.88 -21.54
N GLY A 219 -27.88 -7.64 -22.21
CA GLY A 219 -28.07 -9.09 -22.39
C GLY A 219 -26.92 -9.72 -23.15
N THR A 220 -27.05 -11.00 -23.50
CA THR A 220 -26.00 -11.76 -24.18
C THR A 220 -26.40 -12.14 -25.60
N THR A 221 -25.44 -12.23 -26.51
CA THR A 221 -25.65 -12.78 -27.85
C THR A 221 -25.96 -14.28 -27.81
N GLY A 222 -26.88 -14.74 -28.65
CA GLY A 222 -27.19 -16.17 -28.82
C GLY A 222 -26.17 -16.92 -29.68
N ALA A 223 -26.42 -18.21 -29.96
CA ALA A 223 -25.55 -19.08 -30.75
C ALA A 223 -25.22 -18.57 -32.17
N ASN A 224 -26.07 -17.72 -32.74
CA ASN A 224 -25.85 -17.05 -34.02
C ASN A 224 -25.11 -15.70 -33.88
N GLY A 225 -24.62 -15.36 -32.70
CA GLY A 225 -23.96 -14.09 -32.40
C GLY A 225 -24.92 -12.90 -32.30
N ALA A 226 -26.24 -13.11 -32.33
CA ALA A 226 -27.22 -12.03 -32.32
C ALA A 226 -27.75 -11.74 -30.91
N PHE A 227 -27.89 -10.46 -30.57
CA PHE A 227 -28.66 -9.97 -29.43
C PHE A 227 -29.90 -9.22 -29.92
N THR A 228 -31.09 -9.60 -29.46
CA THR A 228 -32.37 -8.98 -29.86
C THR A 228 -33.13 -8.44 -28.66
N THR A 229 -33.62 -7.20 -28.76
CA THR A 229 -34.48 -6.57 -27.74
C THR A 229 -35.71 -5.93 -28.37
N ASN A 230 -36.87 -6.05 -27.71
CA ASN A 230 -38.17 -5.52 -28.16
C ASN A 230 -38.57 -4.20 -27.48
N ALA A 231 -37.66 -3.56 -26.74
CA ALA A 231 -38.02 -2.53 -25.77
C ALA A 231 -37.25 -1.20 -25.90
N LEU A 232 -36.72 -0.88 -27.08
CA LEU A 232 -36.03 0.41 -27.29
C LEU A 232 -36.98 1.48 -27.84
N PRO A 233 -37.21 2.59 -27.11
CA PRO A 233 -37.89 3.75 -27.65
C PRO A 233 -37.15 4.30 -28.88
N PRO A 234 -37.82 5.04 -29.78
CA PRO A 234 -37.12 5.78 -30.82
C PRO A 234 -36.06 6.71 -30.23
N GLY A 235 -34.87 6.73 -30.81
CA GLY A 235 -33.76 7.55 -30.33
C GLY A 235 -32.38 7.00 -30.68
N THR A 236 -31.35 7.80 -30.39
CA THR A 236 -29.94 7.39 -30.54
C THR A 236 -29.44 6.81 -29.23
N TYR A 237 -28.77 5.67 -29.31
CA TYR A 237 -28.19 4.93 -28.21
C TYR A 237 -26.71 4.69 -28.49
N ASP A 238 -25.91 4.62 -27.45
CA ASP A 238 -24.58 4.06 -27.49
C ASP A 238 -24.71 2.56 -27.15
N VAL A 239 -23.94 1.74 -27.87
CA VAL A 239 -23.87 0.29 -27.71
C VAL A 239 -22.44 -0.08 -27.37
N SER A 240 -22.27 -0.90 -26.34
CA SER A 240 -20.99 -1.48 -25.96
C SER A 240 -21.09 -3.00 -25.95
N VAL A 241 -20.07 -3.67 -26.49
CA VAL A 241 -20.01 -5.13 -26.59
C VAL A 241 -18.73 -5.62 -25.92
N TRP A 242 -18.88 -6.60 -25.05
CA TRP A 242 -17.78 -7.21 -24.31
C TRP A 242 -17.92 -8.73 -24.27
N LYS A 243 -16.79 -9.44 -24.35
CA LYS A 243 -16.69 -10.85 -24.04
C LYS A 243 -15.32 -11.13 -23.48
N ALA A 244 -15.25 -11.94 -22.42
CA ALA A 244 -13.97 -12.40 -21.88
C ALA A 244 -13.07 -12.96 -23.01
N GLY A 245 -11.79 -12.58 -22.99
CA GLY A 245 -10.82 -12.96 -24.01
C GLY A 245 -10.92 -12.19 -25.34
N HIS A 246 -11.73 -11.13 -25.46
CA HIS A 246 -11.82 -10.28 -26.65
C HIS A 246 -11.67 -8.79 -26.29
N VAL A 247 -11.17 -7.97 -27.22
CA VAL A 247 -11.05 -6.52 -27.02
C VAL A 247 -12.45 -5.89 -27.01
N PRO A 248 -12.87 -5.16 -25.95
CA PRO A 248 -14.19 -4.54 -25.91
C PRO A 248 -14.37 -3.50 -27.02
N ILE A 249 -15.59 -3.45 -27.56
CA ILE A 249 -16.01 -2.38 -28.49
C ILE A 249 -16.92 -1.44 -27.71
N GLN A 250 -16.63 -0.14 -27.73
CA GLN A 250 -17.33 0.87 -26.94
C GLN A 250 -17.85 2.01 -27.83
N ASN A 251 -18.89 2.69 -27.36
CA ASN A 251 -19.43 3.94 -27.93
C ASN A 251 -19.94 3.82 -29.39
N LEU A 252 -20.50 2.67 -29.76
CA LEU A 252 -21.15 2.51 -31.06
C LEU A 252 -22.51 3.20 -31.06
N ARG A 253 -22.71 4.19 -31.94
CA ARG A 253 -24.02 4.82 -32.07
C ARG A 253 -25.00 3.98 -32.88
N MET A 254 -26.12 3.64 -32.27
CA MET A 254 -27.28 3.00 -32.91
C MET A 254 -28.48 3.94 -32.83
N THR A 255 -29.09 4.25 -33.97
CA THR A 255 -30.33 5.05 -34.00
C THR A 255 -31.51 4.13 -34.28
N VAL A 256 -32.48 4.09 -33.36
CA VAL A 256 -33.76 3.39 -33.54
C VAL A 256 -34.77 4.40 -34.11
N PRO A 257 -35.21 4.25 -35.37
CA PRO A 257 -36.17 5.18 -35.97
C PRO A 257 -37.56 5.02 -35.34
N GLY A 258 -38.34 6.11 -35.35
CA GLY A 258 -39.74 6.08 -34.97
C GLY A 258 -40.58 5.33 -36.00
N GLY A 259 -40.84 4.05 -35.77
CA GLY A 259 -41.79 3.25 -36.55
C GLY A 259 -41.23 1.90 -37.00
N GLY A 260 -41.18 0.91 -36.11
CA GLY A 260 -41.18 -0.52 -36.48
C GLY A 260 -40.08 -1.08 -37.40
N VAL A 261 -39.02 -0.33 -37.73
CA VAL A 261 -37.95 -0.82 -38.61
C VAL A 261 -36.74 -1.32 -37.81
N LYS A 262 -36.22 -2.48 -38.22
CA LYS A 262 -34.93 -3.03 -37.76
C LYS A 262 -33.80 -2.03 -38.06
N ALA A 263 -33.13 -1.51 -37.03
CA ALA A 263 -31.96 -0.66 -37.20
C ALA A 263 -30.70 -1.50 -37.43
N TYR A 264 -29.87 -1.13 -38.42
CA TYR A 264 -28.54 -1.71 -38.70
C TYR A 264 -27.47 -0.62 -38.54
N VAL A 265 -26.27 -0.97 -38.07
CA VAL A 265 -25.18 -0.03 -37.71
C VAL A 265 -24.07 -0.04 -38.78
N ASN A 266 -23.55 1.13 -39.15
CA ASN A 266 -22.52 1.33 -40.19
C ASN A 266 -21.19 1.87 -39.58
N PRO A 267 -20.03 1.23 -39.81
CA PRO A 267 -18.72 1.78 -39.46
C PRO A 267 -18.02 2.46 -40.66
N ASP A 268 -17.43 3.64 -40.39
CA ASP A 268 -16.52 4.51 -41.17
C ASP A 268 -17.06 5.62 -42.08
N THR A 269 -16.68 6.87 -41.74
CA THR A 269 -16.03 7.84 -42.67
C THR A 269 -15.14 8.83 -41.92
N GLY A 270 -13.83 8.77 -42.17
CA GLY A 270 -12.93 9.94 -42.16
C GLY A 270 -13.09 10.75 -43.46
N VAL A 271 -12.81 12.05 -43.38
CA VAL A 271 -13.18 13.14 -44.30
C VAL A 271 -12.69 12.98 -45.76
N GLY A 272 -13.57 13.29 -46.72
CA GLY A 272 -13.26 13.55 -48.15
C GLY A 272 -14.54 13.77 -48.98
N ALA A 273 -14.57 14.82 -49.82
CA ALA A 273 -15.78 15.45 -50.37
C ALA A 273 -16.55 14.70 -51.49
N ALA A 274 -17.83 15.08 -51.59
CA ALA A 274 -18.75 15.07 -52.73
C ALA A 274 -19.27 13.75 -53.34
N ASP A 275 -20.57 13.81 -53.62
CA ASP A 275 -21.42 13.02 -54.52
C ASP A 275 -22.34 11.90 -54.03
N ARG A 276 -23.49 11.88 -54.72
CA ARG A 276 -24.83 11.45 -54.30
C ARG A 276 -25.10 9.95 -54.45
N HIS A 277 -26.09 9.49 -53.67
CA HIS A 277 -26.90 8.28 -53.83
C HIS A 277 -26.16 6.97 -54.15
N ARG A 278 -25.86 6.18 -53.10
CA ARG A 278 -25.82 4.71 -53.23
C ARG A 278 -26.58 4.01 -52.10
N THR A 279 -27.31 3.00 -52.56
CA THR A 279 -28.18 2.03 -51.91
C THR A 279 -27.55 1.40 -50.66
N LEU A 280 -28.39 1.18 -49.62
CA LEU A 280 -28.02 0.45 -48.40
C LEU A 280 -27.41 -0.91 -48.75
N ASP A 281 -26.15 -1.09 -48.35
CA ASP A 281 -25.51 -2.41 -48.27
C ASP A 281 -25.91 -3.06 -46.95
N THR A 282 -26.65 -4.17 -47.03
CA THR A 282 -27.22 -4.91 -45.89
C THR A 282 -26.25 -5.91 -45.25
N SER A 283 -24.95 -5.80 -45.48
CA SER A 283 -23.97 -6.85 -45.15
C SER A 283 -22.84 -6.46 -44.18
N LYS A 284 -23.07 -5.58 -43.21
CA LYS A 284 -22.00 -5.18 -42.26
C LYS A 284 -22.24 -5.70 -40.83
N ILE A 285 -21.23 -6.38 -40.30
CA ILE A 285 -21.23 -7.19 -39.08
C ILE A 285 -20.18 -6.62 -38.10
N PHE A 286 -20.42 -6.69 -36.78
CA PHE A 286 -19.44 -6.23 -35.78
C PHE A 286 -18.31 -7.24 -35.63
N GLN A 287 -17.07 -6.86 -35.96
CA GLN A 287 -15.89 -7.73 -35.84
C GLN A 287 -15.11 -7.43 -34.54
N MET A 288 -15.15 -8.35 -33.58
CA MET A 288 -14.23 -8.33 -32.43
C MET A 288 -12.90 -8.98 -32.82
N LYS A 289 -11.77 -8.30 -32.59
CA LYS A 289 -10.44 -8.87 -32.82
C LYS A 289 -10.08 -9.85 -31.69
N PRO A 290 -9.66 -11.09 -31.99
CA PRO A 290 -9.03 -11.96 -31.00
C PRO A 290 -7.69 -11.35 -30.54
N PRO A 291 -7.22 -11.66 -29.31
CA PRO A 291 -5.97 -11.16 -28.79
C PRO A 291 -4.78 -11.64 -29.64
N ASN A 292 -3.81 -10.75 -29.83
CA ASN A 292 -2.51 -11.06 -30.42
C ASN A 292 -1.84 -12.19 -29.60
N PRO A 293 -1.28 -13.27 -30.19
CA PRO A 293 -0.73 -14.43 -29.47
C PRO A 293 0.44 -14.16 -28.51
N ALA A 294 0.87 -12.91 -28.34
CA ALA A 294 1.91 -12.50 -27.39
C ALA A 294 1.33 -11.93 -26.08
N VAL A 295 0.35 -12.60 -25.47
CA VAL A 295 -0.13 -12.23 -24.13
C VAL A 295 0.89 -12.71 -23.07
N PRO A 296 1.37 -11.84 -22.17
CA PRO A 296 2.21 -12.27 -21.06
C PRO A 296 1.51 -13.34 -20.22
N VAL A 297 2.25 -14.36 -19.80
CA VAL A 297 1.72 -15.43 -18.95
C VAL A 297 2.43 -15.36 -17.61
N ILE A 298 1.66 -15.32 -16.52
CA ILE A 298 2.17 -15.53 -15.16
C ILE A 298 2.40 -17.02 -14.99
N TRP A 299 3.64 -17.43 -14.77
CA TRP A 299 3.98 -18.81 -14.45
C TRP A 299 4.43 -18.92 -13.00
N GLY A 300 4.00 -19.98 -12.32
CA GLY A 300 4.57 -20.28 -11.02
C GLY A 300 4.44 -21.72 -10.58
N ARG A 301 5.06 -22.01 -9.43
CA ARG A 301 4.99 -23.31 -8.76
C ARG A 301 4.69 -23.11 -7.29
N ILE A 302 3.71 -23.84 -6.77
CA ILE A 302 3.34 -23.91 -5.36
C ILE A 302 3.83 -25.24 -4.78
N ALA A 303 4.63 -25.16 -3.72
CA ALA A 303 4.94 -26.29 -2.85
C ALA A 303 4.05 -26.28 -1.60
N LEU A 304 3.66 -27.44 -1.06
CA LEU A 304 3.01 -27.59 0.24
C LEU A 304 4.03 -28.14 1.25
N GLY A 305 4.28 -27.38 2.31
CA GLY A 305 5.13 -27.80 3.43
C GLY A 305 4.31 -28.19 4.65
N THR A 306 4.70 -29.27 5.34
CA THR A 306 4.25 -29.60 6.70
C THR A 306 5.34 -29.21 7.68
N ARG A 307 5.08 -28.29 8.61
CA ARG A 307 6.08 -27.92 9.62
C ARG A 307 5.87 -28.75 10.87
N THR A 308 6.37 -29.98 10.87
CA THR A 308 6.45 -30.77 12.11
C THR A 308 7.48 -30.12 13.04
N VAL A 309 7.07 -29.70 14.24
CA VAL A 309 7.95 -29.07 15.23
C VAL A 309 9.03 -30.07 15.65
N GLY A 310 10.24 -29.95 15.09
CA GLY A 310 11.43 -30.71 15.51
C GLY A 310 12.32 -31.33 14.42
N SER A 311 11.98 -31.26 13.13
CA SER A 311 12.83 -31.82 12.05
C SER A 311 13.08 -30.80 10.93
N PRO A 312 14.34 -30.47 10.56
CA PRO A 312 14.63 -29.53 9.47
C PRO A 312 14.39 -30.08 8.05
N ASN A 313 14.09 -31.38 7.88
CA ASN A 313 14.11 -32.03 6.57
C ASN A 313 12.83 -32.83 6.28
N SER A 314 11.75 -32.17 5.88
CA SER A 314 10.70 -32.81 5.08
C SER A 314 10.64 -32.13 3.72
N ASP A 315 10.92 -32.88 2.66
CA ASP A 315 10.86 -32.36 1.29
C ASP A 315 9.45 -31.80 1.01
N PRO A 316 9.34 -30.58 0.44
CA PRO A 316 8.04 -30.01 0.09
C PRO A 316 7.33 -30.91 -0.94
N VAL A 317 6.09 -31.28 -0.64
CA VAL A 317 5.25 -32.02 -1.59
C VAL A 317 4.67 -31.03 -2.59
N ALA A 318 4.63 -31.39 -3.87
CA ALA A 318 3.99 -30.58 -4.90
C ALA A 318 2.55 -30.23 -4.52
N GLY A 319 2.19 -28.95 -4.63
CA GLY A 319 0.88 -28.47 -4.22
C GLY A 319 -0.18 -28.69 -5.27
N GLU A 320 -0.69 -29.91 -5.45
CA GLU A 320 -1.82 -30.18 -6.35
C GLU A 320 -3.12 -29.54 -5.85
N ASN A 321 -3.97 -29.04 -6.75
CA ASN A 321 -5.29 -28.48 -6.44
C ASN A 321 -5.27 -27.31 -5.45
N VAL A 322 -4.21 -26.50 -5.46
CA VAL A 322 -4.17 -25.20 -4.79
C VAL A 322 -4.90 -24.19 -5.67
N THR A 323 -5.86 -23.46 -5.11
CA THR A 323 -6.57 -22.38 -5.81
C THR A 323 -5.73 -21.11 -5.76
N ILE A 324 -5.55 -20.48 -6.91
CA ILE A 324 -4.85 -19.20 -7.08
C ILE A 324 -5.84 -18.22 -7.69
N LEU A 325 -6.10 -17.13 -6.97
CA LEU A 325 -6.93 -16.02 -7.40
C LEU A 325 -6.03 -14.84 -7.77
N VAL A 326 -6.25 -14.28 -8.96
CA VAL A 326 -5.59 -13.07 -9.45
C VAL A 326 -6.62 -11.97 -9.51
N GLY A 327 -6.35 -10.82 -8.90
CA GLY A 327 -7.33 -9.74 -8.81
C GLY A 327 -6.71 -8.42 -8.37
N GLU A 328 -7.47 -7.33 -8.31
CA GLU A 328 -7.04 -6.06 -7.73
C GLU A 328 -7.46 -5.97 -6.26
N ASN A 329 -6.56 -5.47 -5.41
CA ASN A 329 -6.83 -5.24 -3.98
C ASN A 329 -7.43 -6.43 -3.22
N LEU A 330 -7.06 -7.66 -3.60
CA LEU A 330 -7.48 -8.87 -2.91
C LEU A 330 -7.12 -8.81 -1.41
N SER A 331 -8.09 -9.12 -0.58
CA SER A 331 -8.04 -9.20 0.87
C SER A 331 -9.00 -10.30 1.35
N LEU A 332 -8.91 -10.69 2.61
CA LEU A 332 -9.74 -11.75 3.20
C LEU A 332 -10.53 -11.17 4.37
N SER A 333 -11.85 -11.36 4.39
CA SER A 333 -12.68 -10.97 5.54
C SER A 333 -12.65 -12.08 6.59
N SER A 334 -12.02 -11.88 7.74
CA SER A 334 -11.88 -12.95 8.73
C SER A 334 -13.22 -13.40 9.34
N THR A 335 -13.64 -14.65 9.13
CA THR A 335 -14.16 -15.62 10.14
C THR A 335 -14.75 -16.88 9.46
N GLY A 336 -14.16 -18.06 9.72
CA GLY A 336 -14.77 -19.39 9.45
C GLY A 336 -14.79 -19.87 7.98
N LEU A 337 -13.79 -20.66 7.57
CA LEU A 337 -13.63 -21.11 6.18
C LEU A 337 -14.27 -22.49 5.91
N THR A 338 -15.31 -22.55 5.07
CA THR A 338 -15.74 -23.80 4.42
C THR A 338 -15.57 -23.78 2.89
N THR A 339 -15.59 -22.61 2.22
CA THR A 339 -15.22 -22.44 0.81
C THR A 339 -14.51 -21.10 0.53
N VAL A 340 -13.79 -20.98 -0.60
CA VAL A 340 -12.99 -19.79 -1.00
C VAL A 340 -13.85 -18.61 -1.43
N THR A 341 -14.97 -18.88 -2.08
CA THR A 341 -15.80 -17.84 -2.71
C THR A 341 -16.52 -16.94 -1.70
N ASP A 342 -16.63 -17.37 -0.45
CA ASP A 342 -17.39 -16.65 0.58
C ASP A 342 -16.57 -15.56 1.32
N VAL A 343 -15.26 -15.46 1.08
CA VAL A 343 -14.34 -14.77 2.04
C VAL A 343 -13.33 -13.81 1.38
N VAL A 344 -13.28 -13.74 0.05
CA VAL A 344 -12.33 -12.87 -0.68
C VAL A 344 -12.97 -11.53 -0.99
N GLN A 345 -12.44 -10.46 -0.40
CA GLN A 345 -12.80 -9.07 -0.71
C GLN A 345 -11.74 -8.49 -1.65
N GLY A 346 -12.12 -8.05 -2.84
CA GLY A 346 -11.23 -7.34 -3.75
C GLY A 346 -12.05 -6.61 -4.82
N ASP A 347 -11.43 -5.64 -5.47
CA ASP A 347 -12.13 -4.78 -6.44
C ASP A 347 -12.53 -5.57 -7.69
N VAL A 348 -11.64 -6.43 -8.19
CA VAL A 348 -11.87 -7.29 -9.37
C VAL A 348 -11.11 -8.60 -9.22
N ILE A 349 -11.74 -9.75 -9.46
CA ILE A 349 -11.06 -11.04 -9.68
C ILE A 349 -10.96 -11.29 -11.19
N TYR A 350 -9.74 -11.35 -11.72
CA TYR A 350 -9.46 -11.55 -13.14
C TYR A 350 -9.36 -13.02 -13.54
N ALA A 351 -8.82 -13.87 -12.66
CA ALA A 351 -8.65 -15.29 -12.93
C ALA A 351 -8.66 -16.12 -11.65
N GLU A 352 -9.21 -17.32 -11.74
CA GLU A 352 -9.06 -18.40 -10.77
C GLU A 352 -8.43 -19.60 -11.48
N VAL A 353 -7.29 -20.09 -10.99
CA VAL A 353 -6.67 -21.32 -11.51
C VAL A 353 -6.35 -22.28 -10.38
N LYS A 354 -6.40 -23.57 -10.69
CA LYS A 354 -5.86 -24.62 -9.82
C LYS A 354 -4.48 -25.01 -10.32
N THR A 355 -3.57 -25.27 -9.39
CA THR A 355 -2.26 -25.85 -9.71
C THR A 355 -2.39 -27.29 -10.21
N ASN A 356 -1.51 -27.66 -11.13
CA ASN A 356 -1.30 -29.02 -11.61
C ASN A 356 -0.76 -29.93 -10.49
N ALA A 357 -0.71 -31.25 -10.77
CA ALA A 357 -0.17 -32.25 -9.84
C ALA A 357 1.27 -31.98 -9.36
N ASP A 358 2.09 -31.30 -10.17
CA ASP A 358 3.47 -30.91 -9.82
C ASP A 358 3.56 -29.54 -9.08
N GLY A 359 2.41 -28.95 -8.77
CA GLY A 359 2.26 -27.65 -8.12
C GLY A 359 2.35 -26.46 -9.08
N THR A 360 2.53 -26.68 -10.38
CA THR A 360 2.68 -25.57 -11.34
C THR A 360 1.35 -24.95 -11.76
N PHE A 361 1.37 -23.70 -12.18
CA PHE A 361 0.23 -22.99 -12.75
C PHE A 361 0.68 -21.98 -13.81
N ALA A 362 -0.23 -21.66 -14.74
CA ALA A 362 0.00 -20.69 -15.81
C ALA A 362 -1.27 -19.86 -16.03
N ILE A 363 -1.16 -18.53 -16.03
CA ILE A 363 -2.30 -17.61 -16.16
C ILE A 363 -1.99 -16.57 -17.24
N PRO A 364 -2.67 -16.58 -18.39
CA PRO A 364 -2.51 -15.54 -19.40
C PRO A 364 -3.16 -14.24 -18.88
N MET A 365 -2.35 -13.19 -18.70
CA MET A 365 -2.78 -11.91 -18.13
C MET A 365 -2.24 -10.75 -18.97
N PRO A 366 -3.03 -9.69 -19.21
CA PRO A 366 -2.50 -8.45 -19.77
C PRO A 366 -1.36 -7.89 -18.90
N THR A 367 -0.44 -7.14 -19.50
CA THR A 367 0.56 -6.37 -18.74
C THR A 367 -0.18 -5.42 -17.78
N GLY A 368 0.09 -5.54 -16.48
CA GLY A 368 -0.62 -4.80 -15.43
C GLY A 368 -0.13 -5.17 -14.03
N ALA A 369 -0.60 -4.49 -12.99
CA ALA A 369 -0.30 -4.81 -11.60
C ALA A 369 -1.51 -5.52 -10.97
N TYR A 370 -1.29 -6.67 -10.34
CA TYR A 370 -2.35 -7.51 -9.76
C TYR A 370 -1.98 -7.98 -8.36
N SER A 371 -2.95 -8.19 -7.49
CA SER A 371 -2.82 -8.98 -6.26
C SER A 371 -3.03 -10.47 -6.54
N LEU A 372 -2.29 -11.32 -5.84
CA LEU A 372 -2.41 -12.78 -5.91
C LEU A 372 -2.81 -13.32 -4.54
N LEU A 373 -3.88 -14.11 -4.49
CA LEU A 373 -4.31 -14.85 -3.30
C LEU A 373 -4.16 -16.35 -3.58
N VAL A 374 -3.41 -17.04 -2.73
CA VAL A 374 -3.16 -18.48 -2.84
C VAL A 374 -3.85 -19.19 -1.67
N TRP A 375 -4.72 -20.16 -1.95
CA TRP A 375 -5.53 -20.87 -0.96
C TRP A 375 -5.62 -22.37 -1.23
N LYS A 376 -5.64 -23.17 -0.15
CA LYS A 376 -6.04 -24.57 -0.17
C LYS A 376 -6.76 -24.90 1.14
N GLN A 377 -7.80 -25.73 1.09
CA GLN A 377 -8.51 -26.17 2.30
C GLN A 377 -7.54 -26.83 3.29
N GLY A 378 -7.56 -26.40 4.54
CA GLY A 378 -6.63 -26.87 5.58
C GLY A 378 -5.26 -26.15 5.60
N TYR A 379 -5.08 -25.10 4.80
CA TYR A 379 -3.87 -24.27 4.77
C TYR A 379 -4.25 -22.80 5.02
N THR A 380 -3.37 -22.04 5.66
CA THR A 380 -3.58 -20.60 5.86
C THR A 380 -3.44 -19.87 4.51
N PRO A 381 -4.47 -19.15 4.03
CA PRO A 381 -4.35 -18.40 2.78
C PRO A 381 -3.27 -17.33 2.83
N GLN A 382 -2.64 -17.08 1.69
CA GLN A 382 -1.55 -16.11 1.53
C GLN A 382 -1.94 -15.08 0.47
N THR A 383 -1.86 -13.79 0.81
CA THR A 383 -2.16 -12.70 -0.13
C THR A 383 -0.91 -11.88 -0.40
N ARG A 384 -0.59 -11.66 -1.68
CA ARG A 384 0.48 -10.77 -2.14
C ARG A 384 -0.13 -9.56 -2.83
N VAL A 385 0.14 -8.37 -2.31
CA VAL A 385 -0.27 -7.10 -2.92
C VAL A 385 0.78 -6.70 -3.97
N ALA A 386 0.34 -6.45 -5.20
CA ALA A 386 1.11 -5.97 -6.35
C ALA A 386 2.20 -6.92 -6.92
N VAL A 387 1.80 -7.74 -7.89
CA VAL A 387 2.63 -8.40 -8.90
C VAL A 387 2.45 -7.64 -10.21
N THR A 388 3.50 -6.93 -10.63
CA THR A 388 3.56 -6.29 -11.95
C THR A 388 3.93 -7.33 -12.99
N VAL A 389 3.01 -7.64 -13.89
CA VAL A 389 3.19 -8.61 -14.97
C VAL A 389 4.02 -8.00 -16.09
N TRP A 390 5.32 -8.23 -16.00
CA TRP A 390 6.24 -8.28 -17.15
C TRP A 390 6.55 -9.76 -17.42
N PRO A 391 7.05 -10.15 -18.62
CA PRO A 391 7.41 -11.55 -18.87
C PRO A 391 8.36 -12.07 -17.78
N GLY A 392 7.92 -13.02 -16.95
CA GLY A 392 8.67 -13.50 -15.77
C GLY A 392 8.00 -14.63 -14.99
N GLN A 393 8.80 -15.36 -14.20
CA GLN A 393 8.39 -16.49 -13.33
C GLN A 393 8.19 -16.05 -11.87
N VAL A 394 7.26 -16.66 -11.15
CA VAL A 394 7.03 -16.44 -9.70
C VAL A 394 6.98 -17.78 -8.94
N PHE A 395 7.74 -17.96 -7.85
CA PHE A 395 7.75 -19.20 -7.05
C PHE A 395 7.12 -18.98 -5.66
N TYR A 396 6.37 -19.97 -5.14
CA TYR A 396 5.70 -19.89 -3.83
C TYR A 396 5.73 -21.22 -3.04
N THR A 397 5.63 -21.14 -1.72
CA THR A 397 5.41 -22.29 -0.82
C THR A 397 4.27 -21.97 0.15
N LEU A 398 3.27 -22.84 0.27
CA LEU A 398 2.18 -22.79 1.23
C LEU A 398 2.51 -23.68 2.44
N LEU A 399 2.26 -23.19 3.65
CA LEU A 399 2.52 -23.93 4.89
C LEU A 399 1.22 -24.47 5.49
N LYS A 400 1.22 -25.74 5.90
CA LYS A 400 0.11 -26.40 6.58
C LYS A 400 -0.02 -25.88 8.02
N ASP A 401 -1.25 -25.58 8.43
CA ASP A 401 -1.56 -25.17 9.80
C ASP A 401 -1.96 -26.42 10.61
N ASP A 402 -1.18 -26.78 11.63
CA ASP A 402 -1.37 -28.02 12.39
C ASP A 402 -2.25 -27.83 13.66
N ALA A 403 -2.89 -26.67 13.84
CA ALA A 403 -3.81 -26.42 14.96
C ALA A 403 -5.28 -26.32 14.47
N PRO A 404 -6.15 -27.29 14.78
CA PRO A 404 -7.58 -27.16 14.48
C PRO A 404 -8.20 -26.14 15.43
N GLY A 405 -8.46 -24.92 14.94
CA GLY A 405 -9.30 -23.92 15.62
C GLY A 405 -8.67 -22.57 15.98
N GLY A 406 -7.44 -22.25 15.55
CA GLY A 406 -6.82 -20.95 15.84
C GLY A 406 -7.17 -19.86 14.80
N THR A 407 -7.71 -18.73 15.23
CA THR A 407 -7.84 -17.52 14.40
C THR A 407 -6.46 -16.87 14.20
N GLY A 408 -5.66 -17.41 13.29
CA GLY A 408 -4.33 -16.88 12.95
C GLY A 408 -4.40 -15.54 12.21
N ARG A 409 -3.64 -14.54 12.67
CA ARG A 409 -3.39 -13.29 11.94
C ARG A 409 -2.66 -13.59 10.63
N HIS A 410 -3.09 -12.92 9.55
CA HIS A 410 -2.41 -12.93 8.24
C HIS A 410 -0.93 -12.54 8.39
N GLN A 411 -0.01 -13.44 8.04
CA GLN A 411 1.41 -13.10 7.99
C GLN A 411 1.73 -12.41 6.66
N ASN A 412 2.43 -11.28 6.73
CA ASN A 412 3.00 -10.63 5.55
C ASN A 412 4.16 -11.48 5.01
N LEU A 413 4.23 -11.58 3.68
CA LEU A 413 5.26 -12.31 2.94
C LEU A 413 6.68 -11.91 3.38
N ASP A 414 7.53 -12.92 3.60
CA ASP A 414 8.98 -12.78 3.51
C ASP A 414 9.40 -13.12 2.07
N THR A 415 10.04 -12.19 1.37
CA THR A 415 10.56 -12.41 0.01
C THR A 415 11.95 -11.84 -0.16
N THR A 416 12.90 -12.73 -0.46
CA THR A 416 14.13 -12.39 -1.18
C THR A 416 13.83 -12.36 -2.69
N THR A 417 13.89 -11.17 -3.28
CA THR A 417 13.88 -10.99 -4.74
C THR A 417 15.28 -11.29 -5.28
N GLN A 418 15.49 -12.41 -5.98
CA GLN A 418 16.65 -12.56 -6.87
C GLN A 418 16.34 -11.87 -8.20
N ASN A 419 16.76 -10.61 -8.32
CA ASN A 419 16.89 -9.96 -9.62
C ASN A 419 18.14 -10.50 -10.32
N VAL A 420 17.98 -11.56 -11.12
CA VAL A 420 19.01 -11.95 -12.08
C VAL A 420 18.68 -11.27 -13.42
N PRO A 421 19.50 -10.34 -13.92
CA PRO A 421 19.28 -9.76 -15.24
C PRO A 421 19.61 -10.81 -16.30
N ARG A 422 18.58 -11.44 -16.89
CA ARG A 422 18.78 -12.35 -18.04
C ARG A 422 18.55 -11.63 -19.36
N LYS A 423 19.63 -11.58 -20.13
CA LYS A 423 19.69 -11.28 -21.57
C LYS A 423 18.78 -12.27 -22.32
N LYS A 424 18.05 -11.81 -23.36
CA LYS A 424 17.15 -12.59 -24.23
C LYS A 424 17.64 -14.04 -24.43
N LEU A 425 16.85 -15.02 -24.00
CA LEU A 425 17.13 -16.45 -24.14
C LEU A 425 16.35 -17.04 -25.32
N ASP A 426 17.06 -17.70 -26.24
CA ASP A 426 16.48 -18.49 -27.34
C ASP A 426 15.92 -19.84 -26.84
N ALA A 427 14.75 -20.22 -27.36
CA ALA A 427 13.98 -21.41 -26.96
C ALA A 427 14.46 -22.74 -27.60
N LYS A 428 15.78 -23.00 -27.67
CA LYS A 428 16.34 -24.21 -28.31
C LYS A 428 16.51 -25.39 -27.33
N PRO A 429 16.27 -26.66 -27.75
CA PRO A 429 16.48 -27.87 -26.93
C PRO A 429 17.96 -28.08 -26.58
N GLY A 430 18.24 -28.49 -25.34
CA GLY A 430 19.61 -28.71 -24.86
C GLY A 430 19.75 -28.96 -23.35
N ILE A 431 20.97 -29.33 -22.94
CA ILE A 431 21.35 -29.62 -21.56
C ILE A 431 21.86 -28.33 -20.89
N ARG A 432 21.43 -28.08 -19.64
CA ARG A 432 21.88 -26.96 -18.81
C ARG A 432 22.49 -27.49 -17.52
N GLY A 433 23.38 -26.72 -16.91
CA GLY A 433 23.94 -27.08 -15.62
C GLY A 433 24.81 -25.98 -15.03
N VAL A 434 25.24 -26.20 -13.79
CA VAL A 434 26.18 -25.32 -13.08
C VAL A 434 27.34 -26.17 -12.56
N VAL A 435 28.57 -25.80 -12.89
CA VAL A 435 29.78 -26.42 -12.36
C VAL A 435 30.34 -25.59 -11.21
N ARG A 436 30.71 -26.27 -10.13
CA ARG A 436 31.49 -25.71 -9.03
C ARG A 436 32.84 -26.42 -8.95
N LEU A 437 33.90 -25.66 -8.68
CA LEU A 437 35.24 -26.20 -8.41
C LEU A 437 35.44 -26.24 -6.90
N SER A 438 35.94 -27.36 -6.38
CA SER A 438 36.34 -27.48 -4.98
C SER A 438 37.86 -27.42 -4.89
N ASP A 439 38.38 -26.44 -4.16
CA ASP A 439 39.78 -26.39 -3.76
C ASP A 439 39.84 -26.38 -2.23
N ARG A 440 40.42 -27.43 -1.63
CA ARG A 440 40.52 -27.64 -0.17
C ARG A 440 39.18 -27.44 0.58
N GLY A 441 38.08 -27.89 -0.02
CA GLY A 441 36.73 -27.82 0.57
C GLY A 441 36.01 -26.48 0.36
N VAL A 442 36.66 -25.49 -0.26
CA VAL A 442 36.00 -24.24 -0.66
C VAL A 442 35.44 -24.40 -2.07
N ARG A 443 34.11 -24.26 -2.19
CA ARG A 443 33.40 -24.32 -3.47
C ARG A 443 33.34 -22.95 -4.12
N THR A 444 33.85 -22.82 -5.32
CA THR A 444 33.76 -21.61 -6.15
C THR A 444 33.03 -21.91 -7.47
N ALA A 445 32.49 -20.88 -8.11
CA ALA A 445 31.97 -21.00 -9.47
C ALA A 445 33.07 -21.49 -10.41
N GLY A 446 32.81 -22.57 -11.15
CA GLY A 446 33.76 -23.08 -12.12
C GLY A 446 33.74 -22.24 -13.38
N ASP A 447 34.43 -21.09 -13.40
CA ASP A 447 34.59 -20.29 -14.63
C ASP A 447 35.46 -21.03 -15.66
N ASN A 448 35.08 -20.98 -16.94
CA ASN A 448 35.81 -21.61 -18.05
C ASN A 448 36.06 -23.12 -17.93
N VAL A 449 35.19 -23.86 -17.23
CA VAL A 449 35.19 -25.33 -17.27
C VAL A 449 34.65 -25.76 -18.62
N THR A 450 35.38 -26.63 -19.31
CA THR A 450 34.96 -27.21 -20.58
C THR A 450 33.99 -28.37 -20.32
N ILE A 451 32.84 -28.34 -20.97
CA ILE A 451 31.84 -29.41 -20.96
C ILE A 451 31.86 -30.08 -22.33
N LEU A 452 32.08 -31.39 -22.35
CA LEU A 452 32.00 -32.25 -23.52
C LEU A 452 30.71 -33.09 -23.44
N VAL A 453 29.96 -33.18 -24.53
CA VAL A 453 28.68 -33.92 -24.58
C VAL A 453 28.71 -34.88 -25.77
N GLY A 454 28.41 -36.16 -25.56
CA GLY A 454 28.41 -37.18 -26.60
C GLY A 454 27.68 -38.45 -26.19
N THR A 455 27.39 -39.37 -27.10
CA THR A 455 26.58 -40.57 -26.81
C THR A 455 27.39 -41.75 -26.25
N GLU A 456 28.74 -41.69 -26.32
CA GLU A 456 29.65 -42.76 -25.87
C GLU A 456 31.01 -42.17 -25.41
N LEU A 457 31.00 -41.08 -24.63
CA LEU A 457 32.25 -40.46 -24.18
C LEU A 457 32.92 -41.30 -23.08
N ARG A 458 34.21 -41.61 -23.23
CA ARG A 458 35.09 -42.15 -22.19
C ARG A 458 36.46 -41.48 -22.23
N LEU A 459 37.10 -41.35 -21.08
CA LEU A 459 38.51 -40.95 -20.97
C LEU A 459 39.42 -42.17 -21.07
N ASP A 460 40.43 -42.10 -21.94
CA ASP A 460 41.44 -43.16 -22.09
C ASP A 460 42.35 -43.29 -20.84
N HIS A 461 42.46 -42.22 -20.03
CA HIS A 461 43.24 -42.22 -18.79
C HIS A 461 42.75 -41.15 -17.79
N PRO A 462 42.82 -41.39 -16.46
CA PRO A 462 42.32 -40.48 -15.43
C PRO A 462 43.22 -39.25 -15.13
N ILE A 463 44.41 -39.15 -15.72
CA ILE A 463 45.35 -38.03 -15.48
C ILE A 463 45.89 -37.55 -16.82
N ILE A 464 45.33 -36.47 -17.38
CA ILE A 464 45.78 -35.93 -18.67
C ILE A 464 45.80 -34.39 -18.64
N PRO A 465 46.89 -33.74 -19.09
CA PRO A 465 47.01 -32.28 -19.13
C PRO A 465 46.20 -31.59 -20.24
N ASN A 466 45.71 -32.31 -21.26
CA ASN A 466 44.80 -31.79 -22.30
C ASN A 466 43.76 -32.85 -22.70
N ALA A 467 42.52 -32.71 -22.24
CA ALA A 467 41.49 -33.74 -22.41
C ALA A 467 40.94 -33.88 -23.84
N THR A 468 41.07 -32.86 -24.69
CA THR A 468 40.51 -32.89 -26.06
C THR A 468 41.20 -33.90 -26.98
N ASP A 469 42.45 -34.25 -26.73
CA ASP A 469 43.24 -35.09 -27.65
C ASP A 469 43.03 -36.60 -27.46
N LYS A 470 42.33 -37.02 -26.41
CA LYS A 470 42.12 -38.45 -26.05
C LYS A 470 40.76 -38.78 -25.44
N VAL A 471 39.70 -38.14 -25.93
CA VAL A 471 38.34 -38.63 -25.72
C VAL A 471 38.14 -39.84 -26.62
N ILE A 472 37.97 -41.04 -26.03
CA ILE A 472 37.65 -42.25 -26.79
C ILE A 472 36.13 -42.41 -26.79
N GLY A 473 35.53 -42.21 -27.97
CA GLY A 473 34.09 -42.30 -28.16
C GLY A 473 33.69 -41.91 -29.58
N LYS A 474 32.71 -42.59 -30.18
CA LYS A 474 32.35 -42.41 -31.61
C LYS A 474 31.60 -41.13 -31.94
N ALA A 475 31.15 -40.33 -30.97
CA ALA A 475 30.43 -39.09 -31.26
C ALA A 475 30.50 -38.07 -30.11
N LEU A 476 31.53 -37.23 -30.11
CA LEU A 476 31.43 -35.91 -29.46
C LEU A 476 30.42 -35.09 -30.28
N ILE A 477 29.31 -34.72 -29.64
CA ILE A 477 28.18 -34.05 -30.30
C ILE A 477 28.31 -32.53 -30.13
N ALA A 478 28.70 -32.08 -28.96
CA ALA A 478 28.87 -30.66 -28.67
C ALA A 478 29.86 -30.42 -27.54
N GLN A 479 30.44 -29.22 -27.54
CA GLN A 479 31.33 -28.73 -26.51
C GLN A 479 30.93 -27.30 -26.15
N THR A 480 30.99 -26.96 -24.85
CA THR A 480 30.80 -25.58 -24.39
C THR A 480 31.72 -25.27 -23.22
N LYS A 481 31.78 -24.01 -22.81
CA LYS A 481 32.44 -23.59 -21.57
C LYS A 481 31.43 -22.96 -20.62
N THR A 482 31.64 -23.15 -19.33
CA THR A 482 30.87 -22.45 -18.30
C THR A 482 31.22 -20.96 -18.24
N ASN A 483 30.26 -20.13 -17.85
CA ASN A 483 30.47 -18.70 -17.56
C ASN A 483 31.10 -18.48 -16.16
N LYS A 484 31.27 -17.21 -15.77
CA LYS A 484 31.86 -16.82 -14.48
C LYS A 484 31.09 -17.33 -13.27
N GLU A 485 29.80 -17.59 -13.43
CA GLU A 485 28.90 -18.12 -12.41
C GLU A 485 28.92 -19.67 -12.36
N GLY A 486 29.64 -20.31 -13.30
CA GLY A 486 29.74 -21.76 -13.48
C GLY A 486 28.63 -22.34 -14.35
N GLU A 487 27.74 -21.54 -14.92
CA GLU A 487 26.60 -22.01 -15.71
C GLU A 487 26.99 -22.36 -17.15
N PHE A 488 26.37 -23.39 -17.72
CA PHE A 488 26.54 -23.76 -19.12
C PHE A 488 25.20 -24.15 -19.79
N PHE A 489 25.18 -24.05 -21.13
CA PHE A 489 24.11 -24.58 -21.98
C PHE A 489 24.72 -25.26 -23.21
N VAL A 490 24.26 -26.48 -23.51
CA VAL A 490 24.65 -27.23 -24.70
C VAL A 490 23.39 -27.59 -25.48
N PRO A 491 23.16 -27.01 -26.67
CA PRO A 491 22.03 -27.39 -27.51
C PRO A 491 22.25 -28.80 -28.06
N VAL A 492 21.39 -29.75 -27.71
CA VAL A 492 21.41 -31.13 -28.22
C VAL A 492 19.97 -31.62 -28.46
N PRO A 493 19.74 -32.49 -29.47
CA PRO A 493 18.45 -33.12 -29.69
C PRO A 493 17.99 -33.96 -28.48
N PRO A 494 16.71 -34.40 -28.43
CA PRO A 494 16.29 -35.44 -27.50
C PRO A 494 17.15 -36.71 -27.66
N GLY A 495 17.60 -37.30 -26.55
CA GLY A 495 18.53 -38.45 -26.55
C GLY A 495 19.21 -38.67 -25.20
N ASN A 496 20.01 -39.73 -25.10
CA ASN A 496 20.84 -40.02 -23.93
C ASN A 496 22.28 -39.58 -24.20
N TYR A 497 22.85 -38.79 -23.31
CA TYR A 497 24.19 -38.22 -23.48
C TYR A 497 25.08 -38.48 -22.25
N HIS A 498 26.33 -38.81 -22.49
CA HIS A 498 27.41 -38.72 -21.52
C HIS A 498 27.98 -37.31 -21.53
N LEU A 499 28.33 -36.81 -20.34
CA LEU A 499 29.01 -35.54 -20.18
C LEU A 499 30.36 -35.74 -19.51
N ILE A 500 31.34 -34.93 -19.91
CA ILE A 500 32.63 -34.82 -19.21
C ILE A 500 32.88 -33.34 -18.93
N ALA A 501 33.11 -32.99 -17.66
CA ALA A 501 33.59 -31.67 -17.27
C ALA A 501 35.11 -31.71 -17.06
N TRP A 502 35.82 -30.77 -17.68
CA TRP A 502 37.27 -30.69 -17.61
C TRP A 502 37.76 -29.25 -17.46
N LYS A 503 38.77 -29.06 -16.63
CA LYS A 503 39.53 -27.82 -16.50
C LYS A 503 40.98 -28.16 -16.18
N GLU A 504 41.92 -27.44 -16.80
CA GLU A 504 43.35 -27.61 -16.53
C GLU A 504 43.64 -27.46 -15.03
N GLY A 505 44.44 -28.38 -14.48
CA GLY A 505 44.75 -28.46 -13.05
C GLY A 505 43.72 -29.21 -12.19
N TYR A 506 42.62 -29.71 -12.78
CA TYR A 506 41.59 -30.50 -12.10
C TYR A 506 41.45 -31.89 -12.73
N ILE A 507 41.08 -32.88 -11.91
CA ILE A 507 40.76 -34.23 -12.42
C ILE A 507 39.46 -34.13 -13.23
N PRO A 508 39.44 -34.54 -14.50
CA PRO A 508 38.22 -34.55 -15.29
C PRO A 508 37.15 -35.44 -14.63
N HIS A 509 35.90 -35.01 -14.72
CA HIS A 509 34.78 -35.72 -14.11
C HIS A 509 33.81 -36.21 -15.19
N GLU A 510 33.54 -37.51 -15.18
CA GLU A 510 32.51 -38.15 -16.02
C GLU A 510 31.19 -38.18 -15.26
N PHE A 511 30.11 -37.77 -15.92
CA PHE A 511 28.76 -37.79 -15.34
C PHE A 511 28.00 -39.05 -15.77
N ASP A 512 27.03 -39.46 -14.95
CA ASP A 512 26.03 -40.44 -15.34
C ASP A 512 25.28 -39.99 -16.61
N PRO A 513 24.81 -40.93 -17.46
CA PRO A 513 24.06 -40.60 -18.66
C PRO A 513 22.86 -39.68 -18.37
N VAL A 514 22.77 -38.58 -19.11
CA VAL A 514 21.68 -37.61 -19.03
C VAL A 514 20.70 -37.85 -20.17
N ALA A 515 19.48 -38.22 -19.83
CA ALA A 515 18.37 -38.31 -20.78
C ALA A 515 17.76 -36.92 -21.01
N VAL A 516 17.68 -36.49 -22.26
CA VAL A 516 16.96 -35.28 -22.71
C VAL A 516 15.63 -35.76 -23.31
N PRO A 517 14.49 -35.60 -22.61
CA PRO A 517 13.20 -36.05 -23.11
C PRO A 517 12.74 -35.23 -24.32
N PRO A 518 11.87 -35.78 -25.19
CA PRO A 518 11.15 -34.97 -26.17
C PRO A 518 10.24 -33.97 -25.44
N GLY A 519 10.61 -32.68 -25.44
CA GLY A 519 9.74 -31.59 -25.00
C GLY A 519 9.86 -31.10 -23.55
N GLN A 520 10.98 -31.31 -22.83
CA GLN A 520 11.23 -30.67 -21.52
C GLN A 520 12.59 -29.97 -21.44
N TYR A 521 12.64 -28.84 -20.72
CA TYR A 521 13.80 -27.95 -20.61
C TYR A 521 14.01 -27.57 -19.14
N ASN A 522 14.80 -28.36 -18.42
CA ASN A 522 15.69 -27.98 -17.33
C ASN A 522 16.13 -29.27 -16.61
N VAL A 523 17.40 -29.65 -16.77
CA VAL A 523 18.07 -30.57 -15.85
C VAL A 523 19.02 -29.71 -15.03
N THR A 524 18.96 -29.79 -13.71
CA THR A 524 19.89 -29.10 -12.81
C THR A 524 20.82 -30.14 -12.20
N LEU A 525 22.11 -30.06 -12.54
CA LEU A 525 23.15 -30.92 -11.99
C LEU A 525 23.96 -30.12 -10.96
N SER A 526 24.14 -30.69 -9.77
CA SER A 526 25.03 -30.17 -8.72
C SER A 526 26.00 -31.28 -8.35
N TYR A 527 27.30 -31.00 -8.34
CA TYR A 527 28.34 -31.98 -8.03
C TYR A 527 29.20 -31.56 -6.84
N ASP A 528 29.65 -32.56 -6.08
CA ASP A 528 30.48 -32.48 -4.88
C ASP A 528 31.70 -33.38 -5.04
N THR A 529 32.90 -32.79 -5.12
CA THR A 529 34.16 -33.53 -5.08
C THR A 529 34.73 -33.50 -3.66
N GLN A 530 34.74 -34.63 -2.97
CA GLN A 530 35.81 -34.92 -2.02
C GLN A 530 36.79 -35.90 -2.67
N PRO A 531 38.08 -35.53 -2.80
CA PRO A 531 39.14 -36.50 -3.02
C PRO A 531 40.17 -36.50 -1.89
N GLY A 532 40.40 -37.69 -1.30
CA GLY A 532 41.67 -38.01 -0.65
C GLY A 532 41.62 -38.79 0.67
N SER A 533 41.36 -40.10 0.63
CA SER A 533 42.16 -41.04 1.42
C SER A 533 42.42 -42.30 0.60
N SER A 534 43.67 -42.49 0.20
CA SER A 534 44.16 -43.71 -0.40
C SER A 534 44.09 -44.87 0.60
N GLY A 535 43.63 -46.02 0.14
CA GLY A 535 44.02 -47.31 0.70
C GLY A 535 42.95 -48.12 1.42
N ARG A 536 42.63 -49.26 0.80
CA ARG A 536 42.02 -50.49 1.34
C ARG A 536 40.49 -50.60 1.30
N HIS A 537 40.07 -51.57 0.49
CA HIS A 537 38.81 -52.30 0.62
C HIS A 537 38.65 -52.83 2.05
N GLN A 538 37.62 -52.38 2.76
CA GLN A 538 36.92 -53.20 3.74
C GLN A 538 35.41 -52.96 3.64
N ARG A 539 34.72 -54.10 3.62
CA ARG A 539 33.27 -54.30 3.70
C ARG A 539 32.83 -54.10 5.18
N LEU A 540 31.52 -54.02 5.41
CA LEU A 540 30.78 -54.05 6.70
C LEU A 540 30.60 -52.69 7.42
N ASP A 541 29.52 -52.39 8.14
CA ASP A 541 28.28 -53.10 8.52
C ASP A 541 27.24 -52.04 8.97
N LEU A 542 25.94 -52.35 8.86
CA LEU A 542 24.82 -51.55 9.36
C LEU A 542 24.13 -52.30 10.51
N SER A 543 24.51 -51.98 11.75
CA SER A 543 23.80 -52.29 13.00
C SER A 543 24.34 -51.32 14.08
N GLY A 544 23.66 -50.80 15.09
CA GLY A 544 22.29 -50.84 15.61
C GLY A 544 22.28 -50.00 16.92
N VAL A 545 21.16 -49.31 17.18
CA VAL A 545 20.53 -49.00 18.48
C VAL A 545 21.30 -49.29 19.80
N LYS A 546 21.51 -48.29 20.70
CA LYS A 546 20.82 -48.10 22.04
C LYS A 546 21.53 -47.10 23.03
N GLN A 547 20.71 -46.16 23.51
CA GLN A 547 20.49 -45.59 24.87
C GLN A 547 21.38 -45.97 26.11
N VAL A 548 21.67 -44.99 26.99
CA VAL A 548 21.36 -44.86 28.46
C VAL A 548 22.42 -44.01 29.25
N SER A 549 21.92 -43.19 30.20
CA SER A 549 22.58 -42.24 31.17
C SER A 549 22.96 -42.95 32.52
N PRO A 550 23.20 -42.33 33.72
CA PRO A 550 23.88 -41.09 34.18
C PRO A 550 24.86 -41.23 35.40
N GLN A 551 25.66 -40.17 35.69
CA GLN A 551 26.19 -39.62 36.98
C GLN A 551 27.05 -40.49 37.97
N PRO A 552 27.65 -39.96 39.09
CA PRO A 552 27.96 -38.58 39.58
C PRO A 552 29.40 -38.41 40.18
N GLY A 553 29.74 -37.20 40.69
CA GLY A 553 30.78 -37.04 41.74
C GLY A 553 31.41 -35.65 41.83
N GLY A 554 31.10 -34.90 42.89
CA GLY A 554 31.79 -33.65 43.25
C GLY A 554 32.73 -33.85 44.43
N VAL A 555 33.72 -32.94 44.61
CA VAL A 555 34.43 -32.72 45.88
C VAL A 555 34.87 -31.24 45.98
N SER A 556 34.64 -30.70 47.18
CA SER A 556 35.00 -29.40 47.77
C SER A 556 36.51 -29.20 47.99
N LEU A 557 37.00 -27.96 48.05
CA LEU A 557 37.99 -27.45 49.03
C LEU A 557 38.14 -25.91 48.92
N ASP A 558 38.25 -25.26 50.08
CA ASP A 558 38.55 -23.84 50.42
C ASP A 558 39.61 -23.92 51.58
N PRO A 559 40.31 -22.87 52.10
CA PRO A 559 40.38 -21.42 51.79
C PRO A 559 41.82 -20.79 51.83
N THR A 560 41.83 -19.43 51.81
CA THR A 560 42.87 -18.44 52.24
C THR A 560 43.74 -17.86 51.12
N VAL A 561 43.93 -16.54 50.92
CA VAL A 561 44.20 -15.38 51.82
C VAL A 561 43.76 -14.06 51.14
N ALA A 562 43.25 -13.07 51.89
CA ALA A 562 43.02 -11.67 51.47
C ALA A 562 44.19 -10.76 51.94
N PRO A 563 44.41 -9.53 51.41
CA PRO A 563 43.63 -8.39 51.95
C PRO A 563 43.42 -7.12 51.06
N PHE A 564 42.43 -6.32 51.50
CA PHE A 564 42.19 -4.86 51.35
C PHE A 564 42.02 -4.22 49.95
N LEU A 565 40.76 -4.03 49.56
CA LEU A 565 40.31 -2.81 48.87
C LEU A 565 38.85 -2.49 49.27
N THR A 566 38.62 -1.30 49.83
CA THR A 566 37.30 -0.80 50.23
C THR A 566 36.45 -0.53 48.98
N LEU A 567 35.53 -1.45 48.66
CA LEU A 567 34.54 -1.30 47.60
C LEU A 567 33.17 -1.05 48.25
N LEU A 568 32.39 -0.09 47.74
CA LEU A 568 30.97 0.01 48.08
C LEU A 568 30.29 -1.32 47.76
N ILE A 569 29.95 -2.09 48.79
CA ILE A 569 29.18 -3.33 48.65
C ILE A 569 27.76 -2.90 48.28
N ALA A 570 27.35 -3.18 47.04
CA ALA A 570 25.94 -3.14 46.69
C ALA A 570 25.20 -4.12 47.62
N PRO A 571 24.05 -3.75 48.20
CA PRO A 571 23.29 -4.66 49.05
C PRO A 571 23.03 -5.98 48.32
N ASP A 572 23.15 -7.11 49.04
CA ASP A 572 22.85 -8.43 48.49
C ASP A 572 21.46 -8.40 47.82
N PRO A 573 21.31 -8.98 46.62
CA PRO A 573 20.01 -9.00 45.94
C PRO A 573 18.97 -9.64 46.87
N PRO A 574 17.75 -9.06 46.95
CA PRO A 574 16.72 -9.55 47.86
C PRO A 574 16.40 -11.01 47.58
N GLN A 575 16.29 -11.83 48.64
CA GLN A 575 15.87 -13.23 48.48
C GLN A 575 14.42 -13.28 48.00
N LEU A 576 14.22 -13.79 46.78
CA LEU A 576 12.90 -13.90 46.17
C LEU A 576 12.29 -15.29 46.41
N THR A 577 11.01 -15.32 46.80
CA THR A 577 10.19 -16.52 47.01
C THR A 577 9.15 -16.62 45.90
N SER A 578 8.97 -17.81 45.32
CA SER A 578 7.99 -18.04 44.25
C SER A 578 6.54 -17.94 44.75
N ARG A 579 5.68 -17.28 43.97
CA ARG A 579 4.25 -17.02 44.21
C ARG A 579 3.45 -17.25 42.92
N THR A 580 2.17 -17.56 43.04
CA THR A 580 1.26 -17.80 41.91
C THR A 580 -0.02 -16.98 42.06
N ALA A 581 -0.49 -16.38 40.95
CA ALA A 581 -1.73 -15.63 40.81
C ALA A 581 -2.45 -16.06 39.52
N GLY A 582 -3.50 -16.86 39.65
CA GLY A 582 -4.11 -17.56 38.51
C GLY A 582 -3.08 -18.37 37.72
N ASN A 583 -2.95 -18.10 36.42
CA ASN A 583 -1.95 -18.73 35.55
C ASN A 583 -0.58 -18.02 35.49
N VAL A 584 -0.30 -17.07 36.39
CA VAL A 584 0.97 -16.34 36.46
C VAL A 584 1.77 -16.80 37.67
N THR A 585 3.01 -17.23 37.47
CA THR A 585 3.99 -17.50 38.54
C THR A 585 5.09 -16.45 38.49
N LEU A 586 5.45 -15.87 39.63
CA LEU A 586 6.50 -14.86 39.76
C LEU A 586 7.23 -15.05 41.10
N SER A 587 8.27 -14.29 41.37
CA SER A 587 9.02 -14.34 42.62
C SER A 587 9.03 -12.96 43.28
N THR A 588 8.55 -12.88 44.53
CA THR A 588 8.53 -11.64 45.34
C THR A 588 9.53 -11.75 46.50
N PRO A 589 10.02 -10.64 47.08
CA PRO A 589 10.82 -10.72 48.30
C PRO A 589 10.12 -11.52 49.41
N ALA A 590 10.88 -12.30 50.17
CA ALA A 590 10.36 -13.23 51.17
C ALA A 590 9.58 -12.53 52.31
N ASP A 591 9.92 -11.29 52.60
CA ASP A 591 9.34 -10.43 53.63
C ASP A 591 8.04 -9.73 53.18
N TRP A 592 7.68 -9.79 51.89
CA TRP A 592 6.41 -9.22 51.41
C TRP A 592 5.23 -10.12 51.77
N ARG A 593 4.20 -9.53 52.36
CA ARG A 593 2.97 -10.25 52.71
C ARG A 593 1.98 -10.25 51.55
N THR A 594 1.25 -11.34 51.39
CA THR A 594 0.11 -11.43 50.47
C THR A 594 -1.05 -10.60 51.01
N ASP A 595 -1.65 -9.79 50.14
CA ASP A 595 -2.90 -9.12 50.43
C ASP A 595 -4.04 -10.15 50.42
N LYS A 596 -4.79 -10.26 51.52
CA LYS A 596 -5.84 -11.27 51.69
C LYS A 596 -7.14 -10.90 50.98
N ASP A 597 -7.30 -9.62 50.61
CA ASP A 597 -8.52 -9.10 50.01
C ASP A 597 -8.50 -9.15 48.48
N THR A 598 -7.37 -9.57 47.88
CA THR A 598 -7.24 -9.74 46.42
C THR A 598 -7.83 -11.09 45.99
N PRO A 599 -8.67 -11.14 44.92
CA PRO A 599 -9.19 -12.38 44.37
C PRO A 599 -8.09 -13.41 44.08
N ALA A 600 -8.37 -14.71 44.23
CA ALA A 600 -7.34 -15.77 44.11
C ALA A 600 -6.76 -15.94 42.68
N ASP A 601 -7.48 -15.49 41.66
CA ASP A 601 -7.00 -15.41 40.27
C ASP A 601 -6.20 -14.14 39.96
N GLU A 602 -6.21 -13.20 40.90
CA GLU A 602 -5.33 -12.05 41.01
C GLU A 602 -4.32 -12.29 42.15
N GLY A 603 -3.32 -11.42 42.28
CA GLY A 603 -2.38 -11.57 43.39
C GLY A 603 -1.72 -10.26 43.70
N ALA A 604 -1.75 -9.85 44.96
CA ALA A 604 -1.07 -8.66 45.43
C ALA A 604 -0.16 -8.96 46.62
N TRP A 605 1.00 -8.32 46.63
CA TRP A 605 2.02 -8.44 47.65
C TRP A 605 2.53 -7.06 48.03
N LEU A 606 2.70 -6.83 49.33
CA LEU A 606 2.96 -5.49 49.86
C LEU A 606 3.78 -5.50 51.14
N THR A 607 4.41 -4.36 51.42
CA THR A 607 5.09 -4.05 52.69
C THR A 607 4.35 -2.93 53.44
N GLY A 608 4.67 -2.72 54.72
CA GLY A 608 4.08 -1.64 55.53
C GLY A 608 2.70 -1.97 56.12
N ASN A 609 1.76 -1.03 56.12
CA ASN A 609 0.37 -1.22 56.61
C ASN A 609 -0.56 -1.63 55.46
N ALA A 610 -1.51 -2.55 55.68
CA ALA A 610 -2.35 -3.09 54.60
C ALA A 610 -3.22 -2.00 53.97
N ASN A 611 -3.67 -1.04 54.77
CA ASN A 611 -4.50 0.08 54.32
C ASN A 611 -3.70 1.19 53.65
N LYS A 612 -2.37 1.21 53.82
CA LYS A 612 -1.43 2.19 53.27
C LYS A 612 -0.07 1.53 53.05
N PRO A 613 0.05 0.68 52.01
CA PRO A 613 1.28 -0.04 51.75
C PRO A 613 2.37 0.95 51.36
N GLU A 614 3.57 0.75 51.89
CA GLU A 614 4.75 1.52 51.48
C GLU A 614 5.16 1.13 50.06
N VAL A 615 5.06 -0.18 49.78
CA VAL A 615 5.36 -0.81 48.49
C VAL A 615 4.27 -1.84 48.20
N TYR A 616 3.79 -1.90 46.97
CA TYR A 616 2.72 -2.78 46.54
C TYR A 616 2.97 -3.24 45.09
N PHE A 617 2.86 -4.54 44.86
CA PHE A 617 2.89 -5.15 43.53
C PHE A 617 1.66 -6.03 43.35
N ALA A 618 0.98 -5.90 42.21
CA ALA A 618 -0.17 -6.73 41.89
C ALA A 618 -0.19 -7.24 40.45
N VAL A 619 -0.74 -8.44 40.28
CA VAL A 619 -1.19 -9.01 39.01
C VAL A 619 -2.70 -8.80 38.93
N LEU A 620 -3.14 -8.03 37.95
CA LEU A 620 -4.55 -7.64 37.74
C LEU A 620 -5.11 -8.33 36.48
N ARG A 621 -6.41 -8.64 36.48
CA ARG A 621 -7.14 -9.12 35.31
C ARG A 621 -8.32 -8.18 35.00
N ASP A 622 -8.78 -8.20 33.75
CA ASP A 622 -10.02 -7.52 33.30
C ASP A 622 -9.97 -5.97 33.24
N THR A 623 -11.06 -5.32 32.84
CA THR A 623 -11.24 -3.87 32.55
C THR A 623 -10.85 -2.89 33.66
N ALA A 624 -10.51 -3.38 34.87
CA ALA A 624 -10.11 -2.56 36.00
C ALA A 624 -8.89 -1.66 35.73
N PHE A 625 -8.03 -2.01 34.75
CA PHE A 625 -6.85 -1.21 34.44
C PHE A 625 -7.09 -0.03 33.47
N ASP A 626 -8.23 0.07 32.75
CA ASP A 626 -8.51 1.23 31.89
C ASP A 626 -8.67 2.52 32.73
N GLY A 627 -9.27 2.38 33.91
CA GLY A 627 -9.35 3.45 34.89
C GLY A 627 -8.00 3.84 35.48
N LEU A 628 -7.09 2.87 35.70
CA LEU A 628 -5.73 3.12 36.21
C LEU A 628 -4.80 3.72 35.16
N ALA A 629 -4.90 3.27 33.91
CA ALA A 629 -4.15 3.81 32.78
C ALA A 629 -4.50 5.28 32.52
N ALA A 630 -5.75 5.69 32.74
CA ALA A 630 -6.17 7.09 32.68
C ALA A 630 -5.54 7.98 33.77
N LEU A 631 -4.96 7.38 34.82
CA LEU A 631 -4.34 8.08 35.95
C LEU A 631 -2.80 8.12 35.84
N ILE A 632 -2.18 7.48 34.84
CA ILE A 632 -0.72 7.36 34.67
C ILE A 632 -0.32 7.68 33.22
N ALA A 633 0.71 8.50 33.02
CA ALA A 633 1.15 8.86 31.66
C ALA A 633 1.81 7.67 30.92
N PRO A 634 1.54 7.48 29.62
CA PRO A 634 2.18 6.43 28.83
C PRO A 634 3.67 6.75 28.57
N LYS A 635 4.53 5.73 28.62
CA LYS A 635 5.99 5.87 28.43
C LYS A 635 6.41 5.91 26.94
N GLY A 636 5.50 5.60 26.02
CA GLY A 636 5.72 5.68 24.56
C GLY A 636 6.67 4.64 23.97
N VAL A 637 7.20 3.72 24.78
CA VAL A 637 8.10 2.64 24.35
C VAL A 637 7.43 1.29 24.66
N PRO A 638 7.37 0.34 23.70
CA PRO A 638 6.90 -1.02 23.96
C PRO A 638 7.81 -1.73 24.96
N ASP A 639 7.24 -2.36 25.98
CA ASP A 639 7.95 -3.22 26.95
C ASP A 639 7.64 -4.70 26.70
N PHE A 640 8.37 -5.60 27.38
CA PHE A 640 8.12 -7.04 27.33
C PHE A 640 8.09 -7.65 28.74
N VAL A 641 7.12 -8.54 29.01
CA VAL A 641 7.06 -9.35 30.24
C VAL A 641 6.96 -10.81 29.86
N ALA A 642 7.94 -11.61 30.28
CA ALA A 642 8.08 -13.03 29.93
C ALA A 642 7.91 -13.32 28.42
N GLY A 643 8.47 -12.45 27.57
CA GLY A 643 8.43 -12.56 26.11
C GLY A 643 7.15 -12.07 25.44
N ARG A 644 6.17 -11.59 26.20
CA ARG A 644 4.92 -10.99 25.66
C ARG A 644 5.03 -9.48 25.62
N ALA A 645 4.54 -8.87 24.54
CA ALA A 645 4.54 -7.42 24.39
C ALA A 645 3.61 -6.77 25.42
N ALA A 646 4.04 -5.64 25.98
CA ALA A 646 3.31 -4.89 27.00
C ALA A 646 3.33 -3.39 26.71
N THR A 647 2.23 -2.72 27.04
CA THR A 647 2.15 -1.26 27.06
C THR A 647 2.52 -0.77 28.46
N SER A 648 3.50 0.13 28.54
CA SER A 648 4.09 0.61 29.80
C SER A 648 3.62 2.03 30.13
N PHE A 649 3.11 2.20 31.34
CA PHE A 649 2.72 3.48 31.93
C PHE A 649 3.55 3.70 33.20
N GLU A 650 4.08 4.90 33.41
CA GLU A 650 4.81 5.23 34.64
C GLU A 650 4.57 6.69 35.03
N GLY A 651 4.28 6.94 36.31
CA GLY A 651 3.95 8.29 36.77
C GLY A 651 3.38 8.33 38.18
N LYS A 652 2.96 9.52 38.62
CA LYS A 652 2.31 9.71 39.93
C LYS A 652 0.83 9.38 39.82
N LEU A 653 0.30 8.65 40.79
CA LEU A 653 -1.13 8.35 40.84
C LEU A 653 -1.91 9.62 41.25
N LYS A 654 -2.83 10.06 40.40
CA LYS A 654 -3.63 11.28 40.65
C LYS A 654 -4.45 11.21 41.95
N ASN A 655 -4.90 10.02 42.33
CA ASN A 655 -5.78 9.81 43.49
C ASN A 655 -5.02 9.41 44.77
N GLU A 656 -3.70 9.16 44.68
CA GLU A 656 -2.82 8.86 45.81
C GLU A 656 -1.61 9.82 45.76
N PRO A 657 -1.76 11.09 46.18
CA PRO A 657 -0.68 12.07 46.15
C PRO A 657 0.52 11.57 46.95
N GLY A 658 1.69 11.52 46.30
CA GLY A 658 2.91 10.98 46.90
C GLY A 658 3.17 9.50 46.63
N THR A 659 2.32 8.84 45.83
CA THR A 659 2.56 7.48 45.33
C THR A 659 2.96 7.53 43.85
N ARG A 660 4.06 6.87 43.51
CA ARG A 660 4.49 6.62 42.13
C ARG A 660 4.12 5.20 41.74
N ALA A 661 3.68 5.02 40.50
CA ALA A 661 3.26 3.73 39.98
C ALA A 661 3.83 3.47 38.59
N ARG A 662 4.04 2.18 38.29
CA ARG A 662 4.31 1.63 36.96
C ARG A 662 3.27 0.55 36.68
N LEU A 663 2.62 0.65 35.53
CA LEU A 663 1.61 -0.31 35.05
C LEU A 663 2.09 -0.88 33.71
N LEU A 664 2.20 -2.20 33.61
CA LEU A 664 2.47 -2.90 32.35
C LEU A 664 1.26 -3.73 31.95
N VAL A 665 0.62 -3.42 30.82
CA VAL A 665 -0.56 -4.13 30.32
C VAL A 665 -0.15 -5.00 29.12
N LEU A 666 -0.33 -6.32 29.21
CA LEU A 666 -0.04 -7.21 28.08
C LEU A 666 -0.97 -6.89 26.90
N THR A 667 -0.42 -6.85 25.69
CA THR A 667 -1.20 -6.52 24.48
C THR A 667 -2.16 -7.63 24.07
N ASP A 668 -1.82 -8.87 24.39
CA ASP A 668 -2.61 -10.05 24.04
C ASP A 668 -3.51 -10.46 25.21
N ALA A 669 -4.76 -10.79 24.91
CA ALA A 669 -5.68 -11.38 25.87
C ALA A 669 -5.33 -12.85 26.15
N GLU A 670 -5.66 -13.32 27.34
CA GLU A 670 -5.68 -14.74 27.72
C GLU A 670 -6.78 -15.50 26.93
N PRO A 671 -6.76 -16.85 26.93
CA PRO A 671 -7.78 -17.66 26.26
C PRO A 671 -9.22 -17.38 26.71
N ASP A 672 -9.42 -16.84 27.92
CA ASP A 672 -10.72 -16.42 28.45
C ASP A 672 -11.16 -15.01 27.99
N GLY A 673 -10.36 -14.35 27.15
CA GLY A 673 -10.61 -13.01 26.62
C GLY A 673 -10.18 -11.86 27.53
N ARG A 674 -9.69 -12.14 28.75
CA ARG A 674 -9.22 -11.11 29.70
C ARG A 674 -7.76 -10.74 29.44
N ARG A 675 -7.37 -9.49 29.69
CA ARG A 675 -5.95 -9.08 29.66
C ARG A 675 -5.35 -9.14 31.05
N ILE A 676 -4.04 -9.34 31.10
CA ILE A 676 -3.23 -9.31 32.33
C ILE A 676 -2.47 -8.00 32.40
N ALA A 677 -2.45 -7.37 33.57
CA ALA A 677 -1.63 -6.22 33.87
C ALA A 677 -0.79 -6.42 35.14
N PHE A 678 0.38 -5.81 35.19
CA PHE A 678 1.28 -5.79 36.34
C PHE A 678 1.36 -4.36 36.87
N LEU A 679 0.93 -4.15 38.12
CA LEU A 679 0.96 -2.86 38.79
C LEU A 679 2.02 -2.88 39.89
N ALA A 680 3.02 -2.02 39.79
CA ALA A 680 3.96 -1.73 40.86
C ALA A 680 3.70 -0.30 41.37
N LYS A 681 3.49 -0.11 42.67
CA LYS A 681 3.39 1.22 43.29
C LYS A 681 4.24 1.30 44.56
N ALA A 682 4.83 2.46 44.79
CA ALA A 682 5.56 2.76 46.02
C ALA A 682 5.40 4.24 46.37
N THR A 683 5.61 4.60 47.63
CA THR A 683 5.72 6.02 47.99
C THR A 683 6.86 6.68 47.20
N GLU A 684 6.75 7.96 46.90
CA GLU A 684 7.77 8.69 46.12
C GLU A 684 9.17 8.56 46.76
N ALA A 685 9.23 8.54 48.10
CA ALA A 685 10.46 8.38 48.85
C ALA A 685 11.07 6.98 48.71
N SER A 686 10.25 5.93 48.59
CA SER A 686 10.70 4.53 48.53
C SER A 686 10.85 4.01 47.08
N TRP A 687 10.37 4.75 46.07
CA TRP A 687 10.37 4.31 44.68
C TRP A 687 11.77 4.00 44.14
N ALA A 688 12.77 4.84 44.45
CA ALA A 688 14.13 4.64 43.98
C ALA A 688 14.74 3.33 44.51
N ASP A 689 14.45 3.00 45.76
CA ASP A 689 14.98 1.81 46.43
C ASP A 689 14.28 0.52 45.96
N HIS A 690 13.01 0.61 45.56
CA HIS A 690 12.19 -0.55 45.20
C HIS A 690 12.02 -0.76 43.69
N SER A 691 12.37 0.21 42.84
CA SER A 691 12.33 0.03 41.39
C SER A 691 13.16 -1.17 40.91
N PRO A 692 14.39 -1.43 41.41
CA PRO A 692 15.14 -2.63 41.05
C PRO A 692 14.43 -3.92 41.45
N THR A 693 13.75 -3.92 42.60
CA THR A 693 12.95 -5.06 43.08
C THR A 693 11.75 -5.32 42.16
N PHE A 694 11.06 -4.28 41.68
CA PHE A 694 9.98 -4.44 40.70
C PHE A 694 10.48 -5.03 39.38
N ASP A 695 11.65 -4.60 38.90
CA ASP A 695 12.25 -5.16 37.69
C ASP A 695 12.64 -6.63 37.90
N ALA A 696 13.15 -6.99 39.09
CA ALA A 696 13.44 -8.39 39.45
C ALA A 696 12.16 -9.26 39.50
N ILE A 697 11.06 -8.73 40.04
CA ILE A 697 9.76 -9.40 40.04
C ILE A 697 9.28 -9.62 38.60
N LEU A 698 9.28 -8.59 37.75
CA LEU A 698 8.83 -8.68 36.36
C LEU A 698 9.66 -9.68 35.54
N ASN A 699 10.98 -9.74 35.78
CA ASN A 699 11.89 -10.69 35.14
C ASN A 699 11.68 -12.14 35.59
N SER A 700 11.02 -12.36 36.73
CA SER A 700 10.72 -13.70 37.25
C SER A 700 9.39 -14.28 36.76
N VAL A 701 8.57 -13.48 36.05
CA VAL A 701 7.23 -13.87 35.59
C VAL A 701 7.31 -15.06 34.62
N LYS A 702 6.41 -16.03 34.83
CA LYS A 702 6.16 -17.23 34.01
C LYS A 702 4.66 -17.46 33.90
N PHE A 703 4.18 -17.95 32.76
CA PHE A 703 2.77 -18.31 32.57
C PHE A 703 2.61 -19.85 32.58
N SER A 704 1.64 -20.38 33.33
CA SER A 704 1.29 -21.81 33.36
C SER A 704 0.21 -22.12 32.32
N GLY A 705 0.40 -23.13 31.47
CA GLY A 705 -0.63 -23.62 30.54
C GLY A 705 -0.53 -23.12 29.08
N GLY A 706 0.46 -22.30 28.74
CA GLY A 706 0.84 -22.02 27.35
C GLY A 706 2.07 -22.83 26.96
N SER A 707 2.13 -23.33 25.72
CA SER A 707 3.41 -23.73 25.12
C SER A 707 4.43 -22.62 25.38
N ALA A 708 5.64 -22.96 25.83
CA ALA A 708 6.68 -21.98 26.15
C ALA A 708 6.68 -20.85 25.11
N PRO A 709 6.69 -19.56 25.54
CA PRO A 709 6.72 -18.47 24.58
C PRO A 709 7.87 -18.74 23.60
N PRO A 710 7.71 -18.45 22.29
CA PRO A 710 8.80 -18.60 21.36
C PRO A 710 10.03 -17.96 21.99
N LYS A 711 11.15 -18.70 22.07
CA LYS A 711 12.46 -18.14 22.44
C LYS A 711 12.51 -16.76 21.78
N PRO A 712 12.84 -15.68 22.53
CA PRO A 712 12.89 -14.35 21.94
C PRO A 712 13.61 -14.50 20.60
N PRO A 713 13.00 -14.11 19.47
CA PRO A 713 13.60 -14.36 18.18
C PRO A 713 15.03 -13.85 18.29
N LYS A 714 16.00 -14.76 18.15
CA LYS A 714 17.40 -14.38 17.96
C LYS A 714 17.31 -13.29 16.90
N PRO A 715 17.72 -12.03 17.18
CA PRO A 715 17.30 -10.89 16.38
C PRO A 715 17.43 -11.25 14.90
N PRO A 716 16.34 -11.29 14.11
CA PRO A 716 16.40 -11.79 12.73
C PRO A 716 17.06 -10.78 11.79
N VAL A 717 18.09 -10.09 12.28
CA VAL A 717 18.81 -9.02 11.61
C VAL A 717 20.33 -9.13 11.82
N ALA A 718 20.85 -10.02 12.69
CA ALA A 718 22.29 -10.08 12.91
C ALA A 718 23.05 -10.78 11.77
N GLU A 719 22.66 -12.00 11.37
CA GLU A 719 23.49 -12.83 10.48
C GLU A 719 23.46 -12.41 9.00
N GLU A 720 22.32 -11.90 8.50
CA GLU A 720 22.20 -11.42 7.11
C GLU A 720 22.70 -9.98 6.93
N LYS A 721 22.47 -9.08 7.91
CA LYS A 721 23.12 -7.76 7.87
C LYS A 721 24.59 -7.80 8.24
N LEU A 722 25.09 -8.85 8.88
CA LEU A 722 26.53 -9.11 9.01
C LEU A 722 27.17 -9.42 7.64
N LYS A 723 26.46 -10.11 6.73
CA LYS A 723 26.90 -10.28 5.33
C LYS A 723 26.84 -8.96 4.56
N GLU A 724 25.88 -8.10 4.87
CA GLU A 724 25.77 -6.75 4.30
C GLU A 724 26.88 -5.80 4.83
N LEU A 725 27.23 -5.88 6.12
CA LEU A 725 28.36 -5.17 6.74
C LEU A 725 29.71 -5.61 6.18
N ALA A 726 29.85 -6.86 5.73
CA ALA A 726 31.04 -7.33 5.02
C ALA A 726 31.23 -6.68 3.62
N SER A 727 30.19 -6.02 3.09
CA SER A 727 30.22 -5.27 1.82
C SER A 727 30.39 -3.75 1.99
N VAL A 728 30.34 -3.24 3.22
CA VAL A 728 30.58 -1.81 3.52
C VAL A 728 32.09 -1.54 3.53
N ALA A 729 32.51 -0.40 2.98
CA ALA A 729 33.92 -0.02 2.89
C ALA A 729 34.62 -0.12 4.24
N ARG A 730 35.67 -0.96 4.33
CA ARG A 730 36.61 -0.96 5.45
C ARG A 730 37.19 0.45 5.58
N ILE A 731 37.28 0.96 6.80
CA ILE A 731 38.00 2.22 7.05
C ILE A 731 39.49 1.92 6.77
N PRO A 732 40.09 2.49 5.71
CA PRO A 732 41.51 2.32 5.46
C PRO A 732 42.29 2.89 6.66
N ASP A 733 43.43 2.32 7.02
CA ASP A 733 44.35 2.88 8.03
C ASP A 733 43.99 2.75 9.53
N PHE A 734 42.95 1.98 9.85
CA PHE A 734 42.70 1.51 11.22
C PHE A 734 43.51 0.23 11.52
N THR A 735 44.10 0.15 12.71
CA THR A 735 44.84 -1.05 13.17
C THR A 735 43.92 -2.24 13.40
N ALA A 736 42.66 -2.00 13.78
CA ALA A 736 41.61 -3.01 13.88
C ALA A 736 40.64 -2.89 12.69
N ALA A 737 40.50 -3.94 11.88
CA ALA A 737 39.51 -3.98 10.83
C ALA A 737 38.10 -4.08 11.44
N PHE A 738 37.25 -3.07 11.24
CA PHE A 738 35.84 -3.09 11.60
C PHE A 738 34.97 -2.39 10.54
N ALA A 739 33.69 -2.72 10.53
CA ALA A 739 32.66 -2.07 9.74
C ALA A 739 31.61 -1.46 10.67
N TYR A 740 31.02 -0.34 10.28
CA TYR A 740 29.91 0.23 11.04
C TYR A 740 28.86 0.86 10.12
N THR A 741 27.64 1.02 10.63
CA THR A 741 26.55 1.74 9.97
C THR A 741 25.78 2.51 11.03
N ALA A 742 25.57 3.80 10.78
CA ALA A 742 24.83 4.67 11.69
C ALA A 742 23.41 4.93 11.14
N TYR A 743 22.44 4.87 12.06
CA TYR A 743 21.04 5.23 11.86
C TYR A 743 20.69 6.39 12.80
N GLU A 744 19.51 6.98 12.62
CA GLU A 744 19.05 8.08 13.46
C GLU A 744 18.86 7.65 14.93
N ASP A 745 18.51 6.40 15.18
CA ASP A 745 18.20 5.85 16.50
C ASP A 745 19.27 4.90 17.07
N ARG A 746 20.23 4.43 16.25
CA ARG A 746 21.26 3.45 16.66
C ARG A 746 22.51 3.44 15.79
N VAL A 747 23.61 2.90 16.32
CA VAL A 747 24.82 2.56 15.54
C VAL A 747 25.08 1.06 15.63
N LEU A 748 25.29 0.41 14.48
CA LEU A 748 25.74 -0.98 14.40
C LEU A 748 27.23 -1.01 14.08
N ILE A 749 28.01 -1.75 14.87
CA ILE A 749 29.46 -1.90 14.71
C ILE A 749 29.78 -3.39 14.69
N ALA A 750 30.64 -3.86 13.78
CA ALA A 750 31.15 -5.22 13.74
C ALA A 750 32.66 -5.22 13.55
N ASP A 751 33.40 -5.99 14.35
CA ASP A 751 34.84 -6.21 14.12
C ASP A 751 35.11 -7.28 13.05
N ALA A 752 36.38 -7.45 12.68
CA ALA A 752 36.83 -8.45 11.70
C ALA A 752 36.51 -9.90 12.09
N THR A 753 36.20 -10.16 13.36
CA THR A 753 35.82 -11.50 13.85
C THR A 753 34.30 -11.74 13.70
N GLY A 754 33.55 -10.74 13.26
CA GLY A 754 32.08 -10.79 13.15
C GLY A 754 31.35 -10.47 14.46
N LYS A 755 32.07 -10.04 15.50
CA LYS A 755 31.46 -9.63 16.77
C LYS A 755 30.81 -8.27 16.59
N ALA A 756 29.48 -8.22 16.66
CA ALA A 756 28.69 -7.01 16.46
C ALA A 756 28.16 -6.43 17.78
N VAL A 757 28.07 -5.10 17.85
CA VAL A 757 27.46 -4.34 18.94
C VAL A 757 26.47 -3.32 18.36
N SER A 758 25.28 -3.21 18.95
CA SER A 758 24.28 -2.18 18.65
C SER A 758 24.24 -1.18 19.79
N LEU A 759 24.45 0.10 19.49
CA LEU A 759 24.42 1.18 20.46
C LEU A 759 23.21 2.08 20.20
N GLY A 760 22.34 2.26 21.21
CA GLY A 760 21.17 3.14 21.09
C GLY A 760 21.53 4.62 21.27
N VAL A 761 20.88 5.51 20.50
CA VAL A 761 21.08 6.97 20.59
C VAL A 761 20.13 7.56 21.65
N ALA A 762 20.66 8.03 22.78
CA ALA A 762 19.87 8.54 23.90
C ALA A 762 19.94 10.08 24.05
N GLY A 763 18.94 10.77 23.47
CA GLY A 763 18.56 12.16 23.81
C GLY A 763 19.43 13.28 23.23
N ARG A 764 18.80 14.41 22.87
CA ARG A 764 19.47 15.59 22.26
C ARG A 764 20.29 16.39 23.30
N GLY A 765 21.35 17.07 22.84
CA GLY A 765 22.08 18.08 23.61
C GLY A 765 23.14 17.52 24.57
N LYS A 766 23.97 16.58 24.12
CA LYS A 766 25.03 15.98 24.93
C LYS A 766 26.37 16.69 24.72
N PRO A 767 27.28 16.77 25.71
CA PRO A 767 28.59 17.38 25.50
C PRO A 767 29.40 16.58 24.47
N VAL A 768 30.13 17.27 23.59
CA VAL A 768 31.09 16.64 22.67
C VAL A 768 32.26 16.07 23.49
N ALA A 769 32.64 14.82 23.23
CA ALA A 769 33.77 14.19 23.93
C ALA A 769 35.04 15.01 23.71
N LYS A 770 35.88 15.17 24.74
CA LYS A 770 37.06 16.05 24.70
C LYS A 770 37.96 15.80 23.47
N ALA A 771 38.18 14.53 23.12
CA ALA A 771 38.98 14.15 21.96
C ALA A 771 38.37 14.58 20.61
N PHE A 772 37.05 14.69 20.51
CA PHE A 772 36.36 15.18 19.31
C PHE A 772 36.27 16.70 19.26
N VAL A 773 36.32 17.40 20.40
CA VAL A 773 36.33 18.87 20.45
C VAL A 773 37.56 19.42 19.71
N GLU A 774 38.74 18.86 19.97
CA GLU A 774 39.99 19.30 19.34
C GLU A 774 39.97 19.06 17.82
N TYR A 775 39.43 17.91 17.38
CA TYR A 775 39.28 17.58 15.96
C TYR A 775 38.30 18.53 15.25
N LEU A 776 37.11 18.74 15.83
CA LEU A 776 36.09 19.61 15.23
C LEU A 776 36.52 21.08 15.21
N ALA A 777 37.35 21.52 16.15
CA ALA A 777 37.95 22.85 16.12
C ALA A 777 38.93 23.03 14.94
N GLY A 778 39.64 21.95 14.56
CA GLY A 778 40.51 21.94 13.37
C GLY A 778 39.77 21.76 12.05
N GLU A 779 38.55 21.21 12.07
CA GLU A 779 37.75 20.85 10.89
C GLU A 779 36.34 21.49 10.91
N PRO A 780 36.22 22.83 10.78
CA PRO A 780 34.95 23.54 10.94
C PRO A 780 33.88 23.13 9.90
N GLY A 781 34.29 22.69 8.71
CA GLY A 781 33.37 22.15 7.70
C GLY A 781 32.73 20.83 8.14
N VAL A 782 33.48 19.96 8.82
CA VAL A 782 32.97 18.72 9.41
C VAL A 782 32.02 19.03 10.57
N ALA A 783 32.37 20.00 11.43
CA ALA A 783 31.51 20.45 12.51
C ALA A 783 30.14 20.95 12.00
N ALA A 784 30.13 21.78 10.96
CA ALA A 784 28.90 22.27 10.34
C ALA A 784 28.06 21.15 9.72
N MET A 785 28.71 20.17 9.08
CA MET A 785 28.02 19.01 8.47
C MET A 785 27.43 18.05 9.50
N LEU A 786 28.09 17.87 10.63
CA LEU A 786 27.65 16.96 11.69
C LEU A 786 26.58 17.59 12.59
N GLY A 787 26.63 18.91 12.81
CA GLY A 787 25.68 19.61 13.68
C GLY A 787 25.81 19.20 15.16
N GLU A 788 24.71 19.26 15.91
CA GLU A 788 24.73 18.98 17.35
C GLU A 788 24.91 17.48 17.68
N PRO A 789 25.68 17.12 18.73
CA PRO A 789 25.79 15.76 19.25
C PRO A 789 24.45 15.25 19.84
N VAL A 790 24.14 13.99 19.52
CA VAL A 790 22.93 13.27 19.99
C VAL A 790 23.24 12.11 20.95
N THR A 791 24.52 11.80 21.18
CA THR A 791 24.93 10.82 22.21
C THR A 791 26.04 11.39 23.08
N TYR A 792 26.20 10.80 24.27
CA TYR A 792 27.46 10.86 24.99
C TYR A 792 28.56 10.10 24.22
N GLU A 793 29.79 10.20 24.73
CA GLU A 793 30.86 9.31 24.32
C GLU A 793 30.45 7.85 24.57
N MET A 794 30.55 7.01 23.53
CA MET A 794 30.27 5.58 23.62
C MET A 794 31.54 4.80 23.35
N ILE A 795 31.88 3.87 24.24
CA ILE A 795 33.04 3.01 24.10
C ILE A 795 32.57 1.64 23.59
N ALA A 796 33.18 1.14 22.52
CA ALA A 796 32.84 -0.15 21.93
C ALA A 796 34.08 -1.04 21.70
N LEU A 797 33.82 -2.31 21.37
CA LEU A 797 34.84 -3.31 21.03
C LEU A 797 35.99 -3.40 22.04
N GLY A 798 35.65 -3.54 23.33
CA GLY A 798 36.66 -3.73 24.38
C GLY A 798 37.57 -2.52 24.61
N ASN A 799 37.03 -1.29 24.51
CA ASN A 799 37.77 -0.04 24.69
C ASN A 799 38.77 0.31 23.58
N THR A 800 38.62 -0.32 22.42
CA THR A 800 39.46 -0.04 21.23
C THR A 800 39.01 1.23 20.52
N VAL A 801 37.70 1.52 20.56
CA VAL A 801 37.10 2.62 19.79
C VAL A 801 36.09 3.41 20.60
N THR A 802 36.13 4.72 20.42
CA THR A 802 35.15 5.68 20.93
C THR A 802 34.30 6.19 19.77
N PHE A 803 32.98 6.30 19.97
CA PHE A 803 32.05 6.88 19.02
C PHE A 803 31.27 8.03 19.66
N GLN A 804 30.92 9.02 18.84
CA GLN A 804 29.88 9.98 19.17
C GLN A 804 29.01 10.25 17.95
N VAL A 805 27.70 10.14 18.13
CA VAL A 805 26.73 10.39 17.06
C VAL A 805 26.30 11.83 17.14
N PHE A 806 26.22 12.45 15.97
CA PHE A 806 25.74 13.80 15.74
C PHE A 806 24.49 13.75 14.87
N ARG A 807 23.74 14.85 14.82
CA ARG A 807 22.51 14.96 14.07
C ARG A 807 22.70 14.76 12.56
N GLY A 808 23.88 15.06 12.04
CA GLY A 808 24.27 14.94 10.63
C GLY A 808 25.20 13.77 10.30
N GLY A 809 25.77 13.09 11.30
CA GLY A 809 26.69 11.95 11.08
C GLY A 809 27.27 11.35 12.36
N THR A 810 28.41 10.68 12.28
CA THR A 810 29.08 10.03 13.42
C THR A 810 30.58 10.30 13.37
N LEU A 811 31.20 10.54 14.53
CA LEU A 811 32.66 10.52 14.71
C LEU A 811 33.10 9.21 15.37
N VAL A 812 34.27 8.72 14.95
CA VAL A 812 34.91 7.51 15.45
C VAL A 812 36.36 7.82 15.79
N LEU A 813 36.80 7.51 17.01
CA LEU A 813 38.18 7.62 17.47
C LEU A 813 38.75 6.23 17.73
N GLU A 814 39.87 5.90 17.08
CA GLU A 814 40.69 4.73 17.46
C GLU A 814 41.53 5.11 18.69
N ARG A 815 41.26 4.50 19.83
CA ARG A 815 41.96 4.85 21.08
C ARG A 815 43.45 4.49 21.04
N ALA A 816 43.81 3.44 20.29
CA ALA A 816 45.19 3.00 20.16
C ALA A 816 46.07 3.96 19.34
N THR A 817 45.53 4.60 18.32
CA THR A 817 46.30 5.44 17.38
C THR A 817 45.99 6.93 17.46
N GLY A 818 44.90 7.30 18.15
CA GLY A 818 44.41 8.68 18.19
C GLY A 818 43.73 9.14 16.89
N LYS A 819 43.58 8.27 15.89
CA LYS A 819 43.00 8.64 14.59
C LYS A 819 41.49 8.83 14.70
N ILE A 820 41.00 9.92 14.12
CA ILE A 820 39.58 10.28 14.09
C ILE A 820 39.04 10.19 12.66
N TRP A 821 37.85 9.61 12.53
CA TRP A 821 37.13 9.43 11.28
C TRP A 821 35.71 9.90 11.44
N TRP A 822 35.10 10.31 10.33
CA TRP A 822 33.72 10.76 10.33
C TRP A 822 32.96 10.18 9.15
N ASN A 823 31.65 10.00 9.32
CA ASN A 823 30.75 9.62 8.24
C ASN A 823 29.41 10.33 8.40
N ALA A 824 28.84 10.81 7.30
CA ALA A 824 27.55 11.47 7.31
C ALA A 824 26.40 10.45 7.30
N HIS A 825 25.29 10.79 7.95
CA HIS A 825 24.09 9.95 7.88
C HIS A 825 23.49 9.97 6.47
N PRO A 826 23.01 8.83 5.94
CA PRO A 826 22.35 8.79 4.63
C PRO A 826 21.02 9.56 4.60
N LYS A 827 20.39 9.79 5.78
CA LYS A 827 19.14 10.55 5.94
C LYS A 827 19.33 11.79 6.81
N ARG A 828 20.22 12.70 6.40
CA ARG A 828 20.45 13.99 7.10
C ARG A 828 19.19 14.86 7.13
N PRO A 829 18.89 15.54 8.27
CA PRO A 829 17.93 16.63 8.33
C PRO A 829 18.25 17.71 7.29
N ALA A 830 17.21 18.31 6.71
CA ALA A 830 17.36 19.24 5.58
C ALA A 830 18.22 20.48 5.92
N ASP A 831 18.23 20.91 7.17
CA ASP A 831 19.01 22.04 7.69
C ASP A 831 20.50 21.75 7.88
N LEU A 832 20.91 20.48 7.83
CA LEU A 832 22.33 20.04 7.95
C LEU A 832 22.91 19.53 6.61
N ARG A 833 22.16 19.66 5.51
CA ARG A 833 22.68 19.39 4.18
C ARG A 833 23.46 20.62 3.71
N PRO A 834 24.72 20.49 3.27
CA PRO A 834 25.38 21.58 2.56
C PRO A 834 24.50 22.04 1.39
N ALA A 835 24.50 23.34 1.09
CA ALA A 835 23.75 23.89 -0.04
C ALA A 835 24.16 23.27 -1.40
N ASP A 836 25.33 22.62 -1.46
CA ASP A 836 26.04 22.27 -2.70
C ASP A 836 26.26 20.75 -2.85
N GLU A 837 25.19 19.97 -2.89
CA GLU A 837 25.28 18.50 -3.03
C GLU A 837 25.74 18.06 -4.45
N ILE A 838 26.81 17.25 -4.51
CA ILE A 838 27.41 16.70 -5.74
C ILE A 838 26.38 15.81 -6.47
N THR A 839 26.06 16.15 -7.72
CA THR A 839 25.18 15.30 -8.55
C THR A 839 26.01 14.36 -9.42
N ARG A 840 25.80 13.05 -9.23
CA ARG A 840 26.41 11.97 -10.01
C ARG A 840 25.43 11.49 -11.08
N TYR A 841 25.89 11.33 -12.33
CA TYR A 841 25.07 10.90 -13.47
C TYR A 841 25.36 9.46 -13.89
N PRO A 842 24.46 8.81 -14.66
CA PRO A 842 24.73 7.51 -15.26
C PRO A 842 26.04 7.49 -16.04
N ARG A 843 26.71 6.34 -16.05
CA ARG A 843 28.01 6.18 -16.74
C ARG A 843 27.84 6.37 -18.25
N VAL A 844 28.70 7.18 -18.85
CA VAL A 844 28.77 7.40 -20.30
C VAL A 844 29.93 6.59 -20.86
N ILE A 845 29.75 5.95 -22.02
CA ILE A 845 30.83 5.18 -22.68
C ILE A 845 31.41 6.01 -23.81
N PHE A 846 32.70 6.34 -23.73
CA PHE A 846 33.46 6.99 -24.80
C PHE A 846 34.67 6.12 -25.18
N ASN A 847 34.80 5.77 -26.46
CA ASN A 847 35.88 4.91 -26.99
C ASN A 847 36.08 3.60 -26.19
N GLY A 848 34.99 3.00 -25.70
CA GLY A 848 35.04 1.77 -24.92
C GLY A 848 35.38 1.93 -23.43
N VAL A 849 35.66 3.16 -22.98
CA VAL A 849 35.90 3.50 -21.56
C VAL A 849 34.62 4.08 -20.95
N ARG A 850 34.22 3.59 -19.77
CA ARG A 850 33.10 4.12 -19.00
C ARG A 850 33.57 5.27 -18.12
N TYR A 851 32.81 6.36 -18.14
CA TYR A 851 33.03 7.56 -17.34
C TYR A 851 31.81 7.87 -16.47
N GLU A 852 32.01 8.07 -15.18
CA GLU A 852 31.06 8.69 -14.26
C GLU A 852 31.19 10.22 -14.38
N VAL A 853 30.07 10.91 -14.61
CA VAL A 853 30.03 12.38 -14.69
C VAL A 853 29.59 12.92 -13.34
N MET A 854 30.33 13.89 -12.80
CA MET A 854 30.04 14.58 -11.55
C MET A 854 29.92 16.08 -11.80
N THR A 855 28.79 16.70 -11.46
CA THR A 855 28.61 18.15 -11.60
C THR A 855 28.78 18.85 -10.25
N TYR A 856 29.56 19.92 -10.26
CA TYR A 856 29.78 20.89 -9.17
C TYR A 856 29.25 22.26 -9.62
N PRO A 857 29.00 23.21 -8.70
CA PRO A 857 28.54 24.56 -9.04
C PRO A 857 29.49 25.31 -10.00
N ASP A 858 30.79 25.06 -9.88
CA ASP A 858 31.84 25.76 -10.63
C ASP A 858 32.51 24.89 -11.71
N ARG A 859 32.20 23.58 -11.77
CA ARG A 859 32.82 22.66 -12.73
C ARG A 859 32.05 21.37 -13.00
N VAL A 860 32.32 20.72 -14.12
CA VAL A 860 31.86 19.35 -14.44
C VAL A 860 33.07 18.43 -14.55
N GLN A 861 33.04 17.29 -13.88
CA GLN A 861 34.14 16.32 -13.84
C GLN A 861 33.75 14.97 -14.46
N PHE A 862 34.73 14.32 -15.09
CA PHE A 862 34.61 12.97 -15.63
C PHE A 862 35.62 12.04 -14.94
N VAL A 863 35.15 10.90 -14.43
CA VAL A 863 35.97 9.90 -13.72
C VAL A 863 35.82 8.56 -14.41
N ASP A 864 36.92 7.93 -14.82
CA ASP A 864 36.84 6.62 -15.47
C ASP A 864 36.55 5.48 -14.46
N ASP A 865 36.25 4.28 -14.98
CA ASP A 865 36.02 3.07 -14.17
C ASP A 865 37.21 2.67 -13.26
N ALA A 866 38.41 3.22 -13.50
CA ALA A 866 39.60 3.00 -12.66
C ALA A 866 39.72 4.04 -11.52
N GLY A 867 38.77 4.96 -11.40
CA GLY A 867 38.81 6.05 -10.43
C GLY A 867 39.85 7.12 -10.77
N LYS A 868 40.40 7.09 -11.99
CA LYS A 868 41.42 8.06 -12.43
C LYS A 868 40.73 9.31 -12.95
N TRP A 869 41.17 10.43 -12.41
CA TRP A 869 40.73 11.76 -12.81
C TRP A 869 41.06 12.03 -14.27
N SER A 870 40.07 12.42 -15.06
CA SER A 870 40.26 12.55 -16.50
C SER A 870 40.05 13.97 -17.04
N MET A 871 39.11 14.77 -16.50
CA MET A 871 38.97 16.20 -16.87
C MET A 871 38.03 16.99 -15.95
N ALA A 872 38.20 18.32 -15.85
CA ALA A 872 37.27 19.25 -15.21
C ALA A 872 36.96 20.44 -16.13
N VAL A 873 35.71 20.62 -16.54
CA VAL A 873 35.22 21.76 -17.35
C VAL A 873 34.73 22.85 -16.41
N LYS A 874 35.19 24.10 -16.55
CA LYS A 874 34.77 25.19 -15.66
C LYS A 874 33.42 25.78 -16.10
N VAL A 875 32.52 25.99 -15.14
CA VAL A 875 31.25 26.72 -15.38
C VAL A 875 31.56 28.21 -15.34
N GLY A 876 31.26 28.91 -16.43
CA GLY A 876 31.42 30.35 -16.60
C GLY A 876 30.11 31.13 -16.42
N ALA A 877 30.13 32.42 -16.81
CA ALA A 877 28.94 33.27 -16.73
C ALA A 877 27.89 32.89 -17.80
N PRO A 878 26.58 32.99 -17.52
CA PRO A 878 25.51 32.69 -18.48
C PRO A 878 25.60 33.55 -19.75
N GLY A 879 25.30 32.94 -20.90
CA GLY A 879 25.22 33.66 -22.19
C GLY A 879 26.43 33.43 -23.11
N GLN A 880 27.13 32.31 -22.96
CA GLN A 880 28.16 31.92 -23.92
C GLN A 880 27.53 31.61 -25.29
N PRO A 881 28.16 31.96 -26.41
CA PRO A 881 27.64 31.63 -27.73
C PRO A 881 27.54 30.11 -27.91
N ILE A 882 26.38 29.65 -28.38
CA ILE A 882 26.14 28.24 -28.73
C ILE A 882 26.64 28.03 -30.16
N PRO A 883 27.69 27.20 -30.39
CA PRO A 883 28.16 26.94 -31.75
C PRO A 883 27.09 26.27 -32.60
N GLU A 884 27.14 26.50 -33.91
CA GLU A 884 26.14 26.01 -34.87
C GLU A 884 25.92 24.48 -34.79
N GLU A 885 26.98 23.73 -34.50
CA GLU A 885 26.95 22.29 -34.32
C GLU A 885 26.15 21.83 -33.08
N PHE A 886 26.18 22.61 -31.98
CA PHE A 886 25.34 22.37 -30.80
C PHE A 886 23.90 22.83 -31.08
N ARG A 887 23.71 23.96 -31.78
CA ARG A 887 22.38 24.47 -32.14
C ARG A 887 21.58 23.47 -32.98
N LYS A 888 22.21 22.89 -34.01
CA LYS A 888 21.59 21.85 -34.85
C LYS A 888 21.18 20.61 -34.06
N ALA A 889 21.97 20.20 -33.06
CA ALA A 889 21.63 19.07 -32.19
C ALA A 889 20.41 19.38 -31.30
N LEU A 890 20.31 20.62 -30.80
CA LEU A 890 19.18 21.08 -29.97
C LEU A 890 17.88 21.22 -30.77
N GLU A 891 17.96 21.72 -32.00
CA GLU A 891 16.83 21.85 -32.92
C GLU A 891 16.31 20.49 -33.39
N ALA A 892 17.21 19.53 -33.65
CA ALA A 892 16.84 18.18 -34.09
C ALA A 892 15.89 17.47 -33.11
N ASP A 893 16.09 17.68 -31.80
CA ASP A 893 15.31 17.04 -30.74
C ASP A 893 14.28 17.95 -30.07
N LYS A 894 14.12 19.19 -30.55
CA LYS A 894 13.17 20.19 -30.01
C LYS A 894 13.35 20.43 -28.50
N ILE A 895 14.60 20.42 -28.05
CA ILE A 895 14.97 20.61 -26.62
C ILE A 895 15.46 22.04 -26.31
N ASP A 896 15.64 22.87 -27.33
CA ASP A 896 16.07 24.27 -27.27
C ASP A 896 15.34 25.12 -26.21
N GLN A 897 14.03 24.97 -26.07
CA GLN A 897 13.25 25.72 -25.07
C GLN A 897 13.40 25.20 -23.64
N ALA A 898 13.84 23.95 -23.45
CA ALA A 898 13.88 23.28 -22.16
C ALA A 898 15.24 23.39 -21.46
N ILE A 899 16.30 23.76 -22.18
CA ILE A 899 17.68 23.58 -21.70
C ILE A 899 18.35 24.81 -21.05
N GLY A 900 17.80 26.01 -21.24
CA GLY A 900 18.33 27.27 -20.69
C GLY A 900 19.59 27.80 -21.41
N LYS A 901 20.22 28.84 -20.86
CA LYS A 901 21.41 29.47 -21.46
C LYS A 901 22.66 28.59 -21.32
N ALA A 902 23.56 28.66 -22.31
CA ALA A 902 24.90 28.09 -22.16
C ALA A 902 25.69 28.87 -21.09
N VAL A 903 26.24 28.13 -20.13
CA VAL A 903 27.04 28.66 -19.01
C VAL A 903 28.51 28.29 -19.13
N SER A 904 28.93 27.55 -20.16
CA SER A 904 30.35 27.33 -20.46
C SER A 904 30.66 27.60 -21.93
N ALA A 905 31.94 27.90 -22.20
CA ALA A 905 32.49 27.76 -23.54
C ALA A 905 32.48 26.27 -23.94
N VAL A 906 32.59 26.01 -25.24
CA VAL A 906 32.76 24.63 -25.73
C VAL A 906 34.19 24.20 -25.49
N GLU A 907 34.36 23.14 -24.69
CA GLU A 907 35.66 22.56 -24.40
C GLU A 907 35.82 21.21 -25.11
N PRO A 908 37.01 20.90 -25.65
CA PRO A 908 37.30 19.55 -26.14
C PRO A 908 37.32 18.57 -24.97
N LEU A 909 36.67 17.42 -25.15
CA LEU A 909 36.67 16.32 -24.19
C LEU A 909 37.85 15.39 -24.52
N PHE A 910 38.92 15.49 -23.73
CA PHE A 910 40.16 14.70 -23.92
C PHE A 910 40.89 14.98 -25.27
N ASN A 911 41.76 14.06 -25.69
CA ASN A 911 42.36 14.03 -27.03
C ASN A 911 41.40 13.46 -28.10
N THR A 912 40.10 13.54 -27.87
CA THR A 912 39.08 13.04 -28.81
C THR A 912 38.41 14.21 -29.52
N PRO A 913 37.74 13.99 -30.66
CA PRO A 913 36.97 15.05 -31.30
C PRO A 913 35.77 15.50 -30.46
N ALA A 914 35.38 14.77 -29.40
CA ALA A 914 34.22 15.11 -28.59
C ALA A 914 34.32 16.53 -27.99
N ARG A 915 33.19 17.21 -27.92
CA ARG A 915 33.06 18.58 -27.41
C ARG A 915 31.98 18.61 -26.34
N VAL A 916 32.20 19.36 -25.27
CA VAL A 916 31.25 19.50 -24.16
C VAL A 916 30.87 20.95 -23.95
N GLN A 917 29.59 21.20 -23.69
CA GLN A 917 29.07 22.50 -23.30
C GLN A 917 28.05 22.34 -22.16
N VAL A 918 28.19 23.18 -21.14
CA VAL A 918 27.32 23.20 -19.97
C VAL A 918 26.22 24.25 -20.18
N TYR A 919 25.00 23.89 -19.83
CA TYR A 919 23.80 24.72 -19.89
C TYR A 919 23.16 24.81 -18.50
N GLU A 920 22.31 25.81 -18.27
CA GLU A 920 21.61 26.00 -16.99
C GLU A 920 20.85 24.76 -16.48
N SER A 921 20.44 23.86 -17.38
CA SER A 921 19.66 22.67 -17.04
C SER A 921 20.39 21.33 -17.25
N GLY A 922 21.65 21.33 -17.68
CA GLY A 922 22.40 20.09 -17.88
C GLY A 922 23.67 20.26 -18.71
N VAL A 923 24.25 19.13 -19.11
CA VAL A 923 25.49 19.05 -19.89
C VAL A 923 25.20 18.37 -21.22
N MET A 924 25.63 19.00 -22.33
CA MET A 924 25.59 18.39 -23.66
C MET A 924 27.00 17.99 -24.10
N VAL A 925 27.14 16.75 -24.58
CA VAL A 925 28.38 16.26 -25.21
C VAL A 925 28.09 15.91 -26.66
N LEU A 926 28.81 16.52 -27.58
CA LEU A 926 28.70 16.32 -29.02
C LEU A 926 29.93 15.57 -29.54
N LEU A 927 29.75 14.64 -30.47
CA LEU A 927 30.82 13.97 -31.23
C LEU A 927 30.84 14.51 -32.67
N PRO A 928 31.67 15.55 -32.96
CA PRO A 928 31.76 16.16 -34.28
C PRO A 928 32.01 15.12 -35.38
N GLY A 929 31.35 15.29 -36.52
CA GLY A 929 31.47 14.40 -37.68
C GLY A 929 30.64 13.11 -37.61
N THR A 930 30.09 12.73 -36.45
CA THR A 930 29.26 11.52 -36.31
C THR A 930 27.76 11.80 -36.26
N GLY A 931 27.37 13.04 -35.97
CA GLY A 931 25.98 13.41 -35.66
C GLY A 931 25.48 12.88 -34.31
N GLN A 932 26.31 12.16 -33.54
CA GLN A 932 25.95 11.65 -32.22
C GLN A 932 26.17 12.73 -31.16
N TRP A 933 25.22 12.83 -30.24
CA TRP A 933 25.31 13.69 -29.07
C TRP A 933 24.60 13.03 -27.89
N TRP A 934 24.93 13.53 -26.70
CA TRP A 934 24.42 13.05 -25.42
C TRP A 934 23.99 14.23 -24.58
N TRP A 935 22.81 14.12 -23.98
CA TRP A 935 22.29 15.12 -23.04
C TRP A 935 22.12 14.51 -21.66
N ALA A 936 22.78 15.10 -20.67
CA ALA A 936 22.60 14.77 -19.26
C ALA A 936 21.89 15.94 -18.57
N ARG A 937 20.57 15.82 -18.40
CA ARG A 937 19.77 16.80 -17.65
C ARG A 937 20.17 16.76 -16.18
N HIS A 938 20.36 17.92 -15.54
CA HIS A 938 20.43 18.03 -14.09
C HIS A 938 19.15 17.42 -13.47
N MET A 939 19.22 16.19 -12.95
CA MET A 939 18.03 15.47 -12.46
C MET A 939 17.58 15.92 -11.06
N LYS A 940 18.28 16.85 -10.42
CA LYS A 940 17.87 17.42 -9.14
C LYS A 940 18.07 18.93 -9.15
N ARG A 941 16.97 19.67 -9.35
CA ARG A 941 16.77 20.87 -8.55
C ARG A 941 16.72 20.43 -7.10
N SER A 942 17.42 21.14 -6.22
CA SER A 942 17.32 20.92 -4.78
C SER A 942 15.85 21.01 -4.36
N ALA A 943 15.42 20.21 -3.38
CA ALA A 943 14.11 20.43 -2.75
C ALA A 943 14.03 21.80 -2.04
N ALA A 944 15.17 22.50 -1.91
CA ALA A 944 15.26 23.89 -1.45
C ALA A 944 15.21 24.92 -2.60
N ASP A 945 15.32 24.51 -3.86
CA ASP A 945 15.00 25.41 -4.97
C ASP A 945 13.48 25.55 -5.02
N PRO A 946 12.93 26.78 -5.06
CA PRO A 946 11.50 26.94 -5.29
C PRO A 946 11.15 26.19 -6.57
N PRO A 947 10.07 25.38 -6.57
CA PRO A 947 9.62 24.71 -7.80
C PRO A 947 9.56 25.74 -8.92
N LEU A 948 9.98 25.38 -10.13
CA LEU A 948 9.75 26.24 -11.29
C LEU A 948 8.27 26.66 -11.22
N PRO A 949 7.96 27.98 -11.27
CA PRO A 949 6.59 28.44 -11.15
C PRO A 949 5.76 27.62 -12.12
N ARG A 950 4.81 26.84 -11.57
CA ARG A 950 3.96 26.01 -12.40
C ARG A 950 3.21 27.00 -13.28
N VAL A 951 3.25 26.82 -14.60
CA VAL A 951 2.45 27.66 -15.49
C VAL A 951 0.99 27.36 -15.19
N ILE A 952 0.38 28.13 -14.29
CA ILE A 952 -1.03 28.03 -13.98
C ILE A 952 -1.79 28.59 -15.18
N ALA A 953 -2.41 27.70 -15.94
CA ALA A 953 -3.34 28.08 -17.00
C ALA A 953 -4.77 28.12 -16.46
N LEU A 954 -5.55 29.09 -16.94
CA LEU A 954 -7.00 29.11 -16.74
C LEU A 954 -7.66 28.04 -17.63
N PRO A 955 -8.87 27.56 -17.28
CA PRO A 955 -9.65 26.67 -18.14
C PRO A 955 -9.81 27.23 -19.57
N LYS A 956 -9.76 26.36 -20.58
CA LYS A 956 -9.94 26.75 -21.99
C LYS A 956 -11.34 27.30 -22.27
N ASP A 957 -12.35 26.87 -21.52
CA ASP A 957 -13.70 27.40 -21.60
C ASP A 957 -13.75 28.78 -20.93
N PRO A 958 -13.96 29.88 -21.68
CA PRO A 958 -13.99 31.23 -21.13
C PRO A 958 -15.13 31.42 -20.12
N THR A 959 -16.18 30.62 -20.19
CA THR A 959 -17.36 30.74 -19.32
C THR A 959 -17.23 29.95 -18.01
N ALA A 960 -16.18 29.13 -17.88
CA ALA A 960 -15.95 28.31 -16.70
C ALA A 960 -15.70 29.19 -15.47
N VAL A 961 -16.38 28.87 -14.36
CA VAL A 961 -16.12 29.51 -13.06
C VAL A 961 -14.76 29.03 -12.54
N VAL A 962 -13.83 29.97 -12.40
CA VAL A 962 -12.46 29.79 -11.94
C VAL A 962 -12.37 29.97 -10.43
N VAL A 963 -13.10 30.94 -9.87
CA VAL A 963 -13.15 31.16 -8.41
C VAL A 963 -14.61 31.23 -7.97
N ARG A 964 -14.93 30.51 -6.90
CA ARG A 964 -16.22 30.58 -6.21
C ARG A 964 -15.96 30.83 -4.73
N LEU A 965 -16.68 31.79 -4.14
CA LEU A 965 -16.71 32.01 -2.69
C LEU A 965 -18.15 31.94 -2.19
N ASP A 966 -18.34 31.21 -1.11
CA ASP A 966 -19.64 31.02 -0.48
C ASP A 966 -19.52 31.00 1.05
N TYR A 967 -20.62 31.34 1.72
CA TYR A 967 -20.77 31.25 3.17
C TYR A 967 -21.96 30.36 3.49
N VAL A 968 -21.72 29.26 4.21
CA VAL A 968 -22.70 28.20 4.47
C VAL A 968 -22.86 27.98 5.98
N GLY A 969 -24.10 27.90 6.45
CA GLY A 969 -24.41 27.74 7.88
C GLY A 969 -24.26 29.04 8.67
N GLY A 970 -24.06 28.92 9.98
CA GLY A 970 -24.02 30.05 10.91
C GLY A 970 -25.38 30.73 11.12
N TYR A 971 -25.42 31.72 12.00
CA TYR A 971 -26.60 32.55 12.26
C TYR A 971 -26.71 33.66 11.21
N THR A 972 -27.07 33.28 9.98
CA THR A 972 -27.33 34.22 8.88
C THR A 972 -28.83 34.28 8.58
N PRO A 973 -29.35 35.40 8.01
CA PRO A 973 -30.73 35.44 7.53
C PRO A 973 -31.02 34.27 6.58
N PRO A 974 -32.26 33.76 6.49
CA PRO A 974 -32.59 32.71 5.54
C PRO A 974 -32.20 33.10 4.11
N ARG A 975 -31.40 32.26 3.46
CA ARG A 975 -31.04 32.45 2.04
C ARG A 975 -32.31 32.39 1.17
N LYS A 976 -32.48 33.36 0.29
CA LYS A 976 -33.50 33.40 -0.77
C LYS A 976 -33.05 32.66 -2.02
N THR A 977 -31.75 32.51 -2.25
CA THR A 977 -31.18 31.72 -3.35
C THR A 977 -30.05 30.82 -2.86
N ASN A 978 -29.80 29.72 -3.58
CA ASN A 978 -28.67 28.83 -3.30
C ASN A 978 -27.37 29.27 -4.02
N ASP A 979 -27.38 30.42 -4.67
CA ASP A 979 -26.22 30.90 -5.41
C ASP A 979 -25.09 31.29 -4.43
N PRO A 980 -23.83 31.13 -4.85
CA PRO A 980 -22.69 31.59 -4.06
C PRO A 980 -22.60 33.11 -4.05
N PHE A 981 -21.94 33.65 -3.02
CA PHE A 981 -21.74 35.09 -2.89
C PHE A 981 -20.95 35.69 -4.05
N LEU A 982 -19.93 34.99 -4.54
CA LEU A 982 -19.05 35.47 -5.60
C LEU A 982 -18.68 34.35 -6.56
N GLN A 983 -18.74 34.64 -7.86
CA GLN A 983 -18.21 33.82 -8.94
C GLN A 983 -17.31 34.66 -9.84
N ILE A 984 -16.13 34.16 -10.18
CA ILE A 984 -15.21 34.74 -11.16
C ILE A 984 -15.00 33.71 -12.28
N ARG A 985 -15.26 34.08 -13.53
CA ARG A 985 -15.11 33.22 -14.71
C ARG A 985 -13.75 33.43 -15.39
N ALA A 986 -13.37 32.47 -16.24
CA ALA A 986 -12.08 32.49 -16.95
C ALA A 986 -11.94 33.69 -17.91
N ASP A 987 -13.05 34.21 -18.45
CA ASP A 987 -13.12 35.42 -19.28
C ASP A 987 -13.06 36.74 -18.49
N GLY A 988 -12.91 36.67 -17.17
CA GLY A 988 -12.90 37.84 -16.29
C GLY A 988 -14.28 38.24 -15.78
N ARG A 989 -15.38 37.65 -16.23
CA ARG A 989 -16.72 38.06 -15.75
C ARG A 989 -16.88 37.66 -14.28
N VAL A 990 -17.25 38.63 -13.45
CA VAL A 990 -17.50 38.48 -12.02
C VAL A 990 -18.97 38.73 -11.74
N THR A 991 -19.58 37.80 -11.03
CA THR A 991 -20.96 37.93 -10.54
C THR A 991 -20.92 37.89 -9.01
N LEU A 992 -21.38 38.98 -8.38
CA LEU A 992 -21.58 39.09 -6.95
C LEU A 992 -23.08 38.99 -6.65
N ILE A 993 -23.49 37.98 -5.89
CA ILE A 993 -24.89 37.74 -5.54
C ILE A 993 -25.03 37.92 -4.04
N ASP A 994 -26.08 38.61 -3.63
CA ASP A 994 -26.52 38.57 -2.25
C ASP A 994 -27.57 37.47 -2.09
N PRO A 995 -27.20 36.30 -1.54
CA PRO A 995 -28.12 35.17 -1.43
C PRO A 995 -29.27 35.45 -0.46
N PHE A 996 -29.22 36.51 0.35
CA PHE A 996 -30.33 36.92 1.22
C PHE A 996 -31.31 37.87 0.50
N GLY A 997 -30.98 38.31 -0.72
CA GLY A 997 -31.77 39.20 -1.56
C GLY A 997 -32.10 40.53 -0.89
N SER A 998 -31.15 41.11 -0.17
CA SER A 998 -31.15 42.51 0.27
C SER A 998 -30.57 43.44 -0.80
N ARG A 999 -29.73 42.92 -1.72
CA ARG A 999 -29.12 43.65 -2.83
C ARG A 999 -29.36 42.96 -4.17
N LYS A 1000 -29.39 43.74 -5.25
CA LYS A 1000 -29.41 43.19 -6.63
C LYS A 1000 -28.05 42.58 -6.96
N PRO A 1001 -27.99 41.51 -7.79
CA PRO A 1001 -26.72 40.99 -8.30
C PRO A 1001 -25.91 42.07 -9.00
N ILE A 1002 -24.58 42.04 -8.82
CA ILE A 1002 -23.63 42.92 -9.50
C ILE A 1002 -22.83 42.07 -10.48
N ASP A 1003 -22.88 42.44 -11.76
CA ASP A 1003 -22.07 41.82 -12.81
C ASP A 1003 -21.03 42.83 -13.32
N VAL A 1004 -19.75 42.50 -13.16
CA VAL A 1004 -18.62 43.30 -13.66
C VAL A 1004 -17.66 42.41 -14.44
N LYS A 1005 -16.70 43.02 -15.15
CA LYS A 1005 -15.66 42.30 -15.86
C LYS A 1005 -14.29 42.71 -15.32
N LEU A 1006 -13.55 41.74 -14.79
CA LEU A 1006 -12.13 41.84 -14.53
C LEU A 1006 -11.35 41.69 -15.82
N ASP A 1007 -10.18 42.32 -15.85
CA ASP A 1007 -9.17 41.97 -16.84
C ASP A 1007 -8.68 40.53 -16.61
N PRO A 1008 -8.47 39.71 -17.66
CA PRO A 1008 -7.98 38.34 -17.53
C PRO A 1008 -6.66 38.23 -16.76
N GLU A 1009 -5.78 39.23 -16.83
CA GLU A 1009 -4.55 39.25 -16.03
C GLU A 1009 -4.86 39.35 -14.53
N GLY A 1010 -5.92 40.09 -14.17
CA GLY A 1010 -6.41 40.19 -12.79
C GLY A 1010 -6.91 38.85 -12.24
N VAL A 1011 -7.63 38.07 -13.05
CA VAL A 1011 -8.06 36.71 -12.67
C VAL A 1011 -6.84 35.81 -12.49
N LEU A 1012 -5.93 35.80 -13.46
CA LEU A 1012 -4.72 34.99 -13.41
C LEU A 1012 -3.83 35.35 -12.21
N ALA A 1013 -3.67 36.64 -11.91
CA ALA A 1013 -2.91 37.12 -10.75
C ALA A 1013 -3.51 36.64 -9.42
N PHE A 1014 -4.84 36.64 -9.29
CA PHE A 1014 -5.50 36.08 -8.11
C PHE A 1014 -5.28 34.56 -7.98
N VAL A 1015 -5.46 33.82 -9.07
CA VAL A 1015 -5.27 32.36 -9.04
C VAL A 1015 -3.82 32.00 -8.72
N LYS A 1016 -2.83 32.71 -9.28
CA LYS A 1016 -1.42 32.56 -8.94
C LYS A 1016 -1.16 32.82 -7.46
N PHE A 1017 -1.68 33.92 -6.91
CA PHE A 1017 -1.58 34.20 -5.48
C PHE A 1017 -2.13 33.05 -4.62
N ALA A 1018 -3.34 32.56 -4.93
CA ALA A 1018 -3.95 31.50 -4.13
C ALA A 1018 -3.18 30.17 -4.25
N VAL A 1019 -2.82 29.76 -5.46
CA VAL A 1019 -2.23 28.44 -5.72
C VAL A 1019 -0.73 28.41 -5.44
N GLU A 1020 0.05 29.38 -5.92
CA GLU A 1020 1.51 29.41 -5.75
C GLU A 1020 1.92 30.00 -4.41
N GLU A 1021 1.40 31.19 -4.05
CA GLU A 1021 1.87 31.88 -2.83
C GLU A 1021 1.24 31.31 -1.56
N LYS A 1022 -0.04 30.90 -1.62
CA LYS A 1022 -0.78 30.38 -0.46
C LYS A 1022 -0.96 28.87 -0.47
N GLY A 1023 -0.49 28.17 -1.51
CA GLY A 1023 -0.55 26.71 -1.55
C GLY A 1023 -1.97 26.17 -1.43
N PHE A 1024 -2.98 26.88 -1.96
CA PHE A 1024 -4.40 26.58 -1.73
C PHE A 1024 -4.78 25.11 -2.05
N PHE A 1025 -4.17 24.52 -3.08
CA PHE A 1025 -4.43 23.13 -3.49
C PHE A 1025 -3.86 22.09 -2.52
N ALA A 1026 -2.99 22.49 -1.61
CA ALA A 1026 -2.47 21.63 -0.54
C ALA A 1026 -3.32 21.68 0.74
N ILE A 1027 -4.34 22.55 0.81
CA ILE A 1027 -5.21 22.68 1.98
C ILE A 1027 -6.19 21.50 2.01
N ASP A 1028 -5.99 20.59 2.96
CA ASP A 1028 -6.99 19.57 3.34
C ASP A 1028 -7.93 20.15 4.41
N SER A 1029 -9.18 20.40 4.03
CA SER A 1029 -10.20 20.97 4.91
C SER A 1029 -10.45 20.12 6.17
N ALA A 1030 -10.46 18.79 6.04
CA ALA A 1030 -10.75 17.90 7.15
C ALA A 1030 -9.57 17.79 8.12
N ALA A 1031 -8.33 17.84 7.62
CA ALA A 1031 -7.13 17.91 8.46
C ALA A 1031 -7.02 19.27 9.15
N MET A 1032 -7.32 20.36 8.43
CA MET A 1032 -7.35 21.72 8.99
C MET A 1032 -8.39 21.84 10.11
N GLU A 1033 -9.62 21.36 9.90
CA GLU A 1033 -10.68 21.39 10.92
C GLU A 1033 -10.31 20.60 12.18
N ARG A 1034 -9.75 19.39 12.01
CA ARG A 1034 -9.24 18.60 13.14
C ARG A 1034 -8.17 19.36 13.93
N THR A 1035 -7.21 19.96 13.24
CA THR A 1035 -6.12 20.72 13.88
C THR A 1035 -6.64 21.98 14.58
N ILE A 1036 -7.63 22.68 14.00
CA ILE A 1036 -8.31 23.80 14.65
C ILE A 1036 -8.97 23.35 15.95
N LYS A 1037 -9.72 22.24 15.94
CA LYS A 1037 -10.41 21.72 17.13
C LYS A 1037 -9.42 21.35 18.24
N ASP A 1038 -8.34 20.66 17.88
CA ASP A 1038 -7.30 20.26 18.83
C ASP A 1038 -6.60 21.47 19.44
N GLU A 1039 -6.24 22.46 18.63
CA GLU A 1039 -5.60 23.70 19.08
C GLU A 1039 -6.54 24.60 19.89
N ALA A 1040 -7.80 24.73 19.48
CA ALA A 1040 -8.82 25.46 20.23
C ALA A 1040 -9.05 24.85 21.61
N LYS A 1041 -9.11 23.51 21.69
CA LYS A 1041 -9.20 22.78 22.96
C LYS A 1041 -7.94 23.00 23.81
N ARG A 1042 -6.75 22.90 23.22
CA ARG A 1042 -5.46 23.12 23.91
C ARG A 1042 -5.35 24.53 24.50
N ARG A 1043 -5.80 25.54 23.75
CA ARG A 1043 -5.76 26.96 24.14
C ARG A 1043 -6.96 27.43 24.94
N LYS A 1044 -7.97 26.57 25.16
CA LYS A 1044 -9.26 26.91 25.78
C LYS A 1044 -9.96 28.08 25.07
N LEU A 1045 -9.90 28.10 23.73
CA LEU A 1045 -10.61 29.11 22.95
C LEU A 1045 -12.13 28.89 23.06
N PRO A 1046 -12.93 29.96 23.13
CA PRO A 1046 -14.38 29.83 23.09
C PRO A 1046 -14.82 29.19 21.77
N THR A 1047 -15.83 28.32 21.84
CA THR A 1047 -16.47 27.78 20.64
C THR A 1047 -17.39 28.86 20.08
N VAL A 1048 -17.04 29.39 18.91
CA VAL A 1048 -17.95 30.25 18.16
C VAL A 1048 -19.00 29.34 17.53
N LEU A 1049 -20.30 29.60 17.73
CA LEU A 1049 -21.39 28.77 17.16
C LEU A 1049 -22.13 29.46 15.99
N ASP A 1050 -22.05 30.78 15.93
CA ASP A 1050 -22.91 31.58 15.05
C ASP A 1050 -22.24 32.02 13.76
N MET A 1051 -20.94 31.75 13.58
CA MET A 1051 -20.24 32.16 12.36
C MET A 1051 -20.50 31.19 11.21
N PRO A 1052 -20.49 31.64 9.95
CA PRO A 1052 -20.63 30.74 8.82
C PRO A 1052 -19.35 29.95 8.56
N THR A 1053 -19.49 28.84 7.84
CA THR A 1053 -18.37 28.16 7.16
C THR A 1053 -18.09 28.88 5.84
N THR A 1054 -16.86 29.35 5.66
CA THR A 1054 -16.40 29.90 4.40
C THR A 1054 -15.97 28.76 3.49
N VAL A 1055 -16.50 28.72 2.27
CA VAL A 1055 -16.17 27.74 1.23
C VAL A 1055 -15.57 28.47 0.04
N VAL A 1056 -14.36 28.09 -0.34
CA VAL A 1056 -13.68 28.63 -1.53
C VAL A 1056 -13.40 27.48 -2.49
N THR A 1057 -13.80 27.63 -3.75
CA THR A 1057 -13.47 26.69 -4.83
C THR A 1057 -12.60 27.41 -5.85
N ILE A 1058 -11.46 26.82 -6.23
CA ILE A 1058 -10.58 27.32 -7.29
C ILE A 1058 -10.42 26.23 -8.36
N ARG A 1059 -10.64 26.61 -9.63
CA ARG A 1059 -10.48 25.78 -10.81
C ARG A 1059 -9.39 26.35 -11.72
N THR A 1060 -8.40 25.54 -12.04
CA THR A 1060 -7.37 25.81 -13.06
C THR A 1060 -7.59 24.90 -14.27
N ALA A 1061 -6.75 24.99 -15.30
CA ALA A 1061 -6.73 24.00 -16.38
C ALA A 1061 -6.39 22.58 -15.90
N ASP A 1062 -5.64 22.46 -14.80
CA ASP A 1062 -5.10 21.19 -14.29
C ASP A 1062 -6.02 20.52 -13.26
N GLY A 1063 -6.99 21.23 -12.69
CA GLY A 1063 -7.88 20.65 -11.68
C GLY A 1063 -8.79 21.64 -10.98
N VAL A 1064 -9.60 21.11 -10.06
CA VAL A 1064 -10.51 21.86 -9.20
C VAL A 1064 -10.23 21.46 -7.76
N HIS A 1065 -10.11 22.44 -6.87
CA HIS A 1065 -9.99 22.20 -5.44
C HIS A 1065 -10.99 23.04 -4.66
N GLU A 1066 -11.60 22.44 -3.63
CA GLU A 1066 -12.50 23.12 -2.70
C GLU A 1066 -11.93 23.04 -1.28
N ALA A 1067 -11.74 24.20 -0.66
CA ALA A 1067 -11.33 24.30 0.74
C ALA A 1067 -12.45 24.93 1.57
N ARG A 1068 -12.61 24.44 2.81
CA ARG A 1068 -13.62 24.86 3.76
C ARG A 1068 -12.97 25.21 5.10
N CYS A 1069 -13.38 26.32 5.69
CA CYS A 1069 -12.95 26.70 7.03
C CYS A 1069 -14.11 27.35 7.79
N TYR A 1070 -14.40 26.84 8.97
CA TYR A 1070 -15.38 27.44 9.88
C TYR A 1070 -14.74 28.67 10.55
N ALA A 1071 -15.39 29.84 10.47
CA ALA A 1071 -14.92 31.09 11.07
C ALA A 1071 -13.43 31.41 10.82
N PRO A 1072 -12.97 31.48 9.55
CA PRO A 1072 -11.55 31.59 9.22
C PRO A 1072 -10.86 32.80 9.84
N ASP A 1073 -11.51 33.96 9.90
CA ASP A 1073 -10.94 35.17 10.50
C ASP A 1073 -10.67 35.00 12.01
N PHE A 1074 -11.64 34.42 12.73
CA PHE A 1074 -11.50 34.15 14.15
C PHE A 1074 -10.33 33.19 14.44
N TYR A 1075 -10.27 32.04 13.76
CA TYR A 1075 -9.20 31.09 14.04
C TYR A 1075 -7.84 31.52 13.50
N ALA A 1076 -7.78 32.32 12.44
CA ALA A 1076 -6.53 32.91 11.99
C ALA A 1076 -5.96 33.87 13.05
N GLU A 1077 -6.81 34.66 13.69
CA GLU A 1077 -6.38 35.55 14.78
C GLU A 1077 -5.96 34.77 16.04
N GLN A 1078 -6.76 33.78 16.44
CA GLN A 1078 -6.55 33.06 17.70
C GLN A 1078 -5.46 31.97 17.63
N ILE A 1079 -5.17 31.46 16.43
CA ILE A 1079 -4.21 30.38 16.19
C ILE A 1079 -3.22 30.79 15.07
N PRO A 1080 -2.39 31.83 15.29
CA PRO A 1080 -1.48 32.36 14.27
C PRO A 1080 -0.42 31.35 13.80
N THR A 1081 -0.19 30.31 14.59
CA THR A 1081 0.80 29.26 14.29
C THR A 1081 0.31 28.22 13.26
N LEU A 1082 -1.00 28.16 12.98
CA LEU A 1082 -1.56 27.15 12.07
C LEU A 1082 -1.57 27.67 10.64
N LYS A 1083 -0.49 27.37 9.90
CA LYS A 1083 -0.25 27.90 8.54
C LYS A 1083 -1.43 27.70 7.57
N SER A 1084 -2.08 26.54 7.58
CA SER A 1084 -3.20 26.26 6.67
C SER A 1084 -4.39 27.21 6.88
N VAL A 1085 -4.63 27.63 8.12
CA VAL A 1085 -5.69 28.62 8.44
C VAL A 1085 -5.26 30.02 8.00
N GLN A 1086 -3.99 30.39 8.19
CA GLN A 1086 -3.45 31.67 7.71
C GLN A 1086 -3.52 31.78 6.19
N ASP A 1087 -3.14 30.72 5.48
CA ASP A 1087 -3.17 30.67 4.02
C ASP A 1087 -4.61 30.74 3.50
N PHE A 1088 -5.53 29.97 4.08
CA PHE A 1088 -6.96 30.03 3.73
C PHE A 1088 -7.55 31.42 3.99
N GLN A 1089 -7.26 32.01 5.15
CA GLN A 1089 -7.75 33.33 5.53
C GLN A 1089 -7.20 34.43 4.61
N ALA A 1090 -5.93 34.35 4.19
CA ALA A 1090 -5.37 35.30 3.25
C ALA A 1090 -6.08 35.28 1.87
N VAL A 1091 -6.46 34.09 1.39
CA VAL A 1091 -7.26 33.92 0.16
C VAL A 1091 -8.66 34.49 0.36
N HIS A 1092 -9.31 34.15 1.47
CA HIS A 1092 -10.65 34.65 1.82
C HIS A 1092 -10.68 36.17 1.97
N LYS A 1093 -9.74 36.78 2.71
CA LYS A 1093 -9.63 38.23 2.89
C LYS A 1093 -9.46 38.97 1.58
N ARG A 1094 -8.60 38.47 0.68
CA ARG A 1094 -8.40 39.10 -0.64
C ARG A 1094 -9.68 39.07 -1.50
N LEU A 1095 -10.48 38.01 -1.39
CA LEU A 1095 -11.79 37.93 -2.03
C LEU A 1095 -12.81 38.86 -1.35
N ALA A 1096 -12.81 38.94 -0.02
CA ALA A 1096 -13.69 39.85 0.73
C ALA A 1096 -13.41 41.33 0.41
N ASP A 1097 -12.14 41.74 0.40
CA ASP A 1097 -11.71 43.09 0.00
C ASP A 1097 -12.15 43.40 -1.44
N TYR A 1098 -12.10 42.40 -2.31
CA TYR A 1098 -12.55 42.55 -3.68
C TYR A 1098 -14.08 42.72 -3.77
N MET A 1099 -14.86 41.94 -3.01
CA MET A 1099 -16.32 42.10 -2.93
C MET A 1099 -16.71 43.49 -2.39
N GLU A 1100 -16.03 44.00 -1.35
CA GLU A 1100 -16.28 45.33 -0.80
C GLU A 1100 -15.99 46.43 -1.83
N LYS A 1101 -14.89 46.33 -2.59
CA LYS A 1101 -14.63 47.25 -3.70
C LYS A 1101 -15.72 47.24 -4.77
N LEU A 1102 -16.29 46.08 -5.07
CA LEU A 1102 -17.38 45.94 -6.04
C LEU A 1102 -18.72 46.47 -5.55
N ARG A 1103 -18.97 46.41 -4.24
CA ARG A 1103 -20.20 46.94 -3.64
C ARG A 1103 -20.24 48.47 -3.71
N GLY A 1104 -19.09 49.13 -3.81
CA GLY A 1104 -18.99 50.57 -3.67
C GLY A 1104 -19.21 51.03 -2.23
N PRO A 1105 -18.99 52.32 -1.94
CA PRO A 1105 -19.22 52.91 -0.63
C PRO A 1105 -20.69 52.87 -0.18
#